data_AF-A0A9N8L3V4-F1
#
_entry.id   AF-A0A9N8L3V4-F1
#
_cell.length_a   1.000
_cell.length_b   1.000
_cell.length_c   1.000
_cell.angle_alpha   90.00
_cell.angle_beta   90.00
_cell.angle_gamma   90.00
#
_symmetry.space_group_name_H-M   'P 1'
#
loop_
_entity.id
_entity.type
_entity.pdbx_description
1 polymer ?
#
loop_
_entity_poly.entity_id
_entity_poly.type
_entity_poly.pdbx_seq_one_letter_code
_entity_poly.pdbx_strand_id
1 'polypeptide(L)'
;MIASRWTPYAYNNGVESAKVEGVAGAPLPQQSVPRAERATHCVVGGAHAFILRISSVVGLAPLRFEPQDAGFTVSISSAMCVYSYILVTVLAICTIMGVVEETRKESKSVNLQTPMLQAATASDLLIVVTIACVGVYGAPQRMRNMLKFMEDIATVDKSVPSQSATERKQCVIIFICLITFLALIIDDFEFYFRESQKVNREWKKPQTTSLLNIYAIQGKPTDSQGLAIDRGQKQAGVIIKRTASDELRLVVSPYDAVRRLAALYGMLCKVVTSIETSYGLSLIIILISTLLHLIVTPYFAIMEIIVSTERPHFLILQFFWCILHLLRLIGVVEPGHLIVAEIRKTKSIISRLMTSVPSSGELTARLKIFSRKLMLQDVTYSPMGMCMLQRPLIVSVGMESAKVEGVAGAALPQQSVPRAERATHCVVGGAHAFILRISSVVGLAPLRFESHGAGFTVSISRAMCVYSYILGTVLGICTITGLVGVMTAESNSVRMQSPISQAASAIDVLIVVAIACVGVYGAPKRMRNMLKFVEHFATVDKSVGSQAAATERKQCIIIFVCLTMFLALVLNDFGFYFREAQKVNRELKKPKAWSLLNIYAIRVAKVDSQGFANDREEKQVGVIIKRTVSGEPRLVVSPCDAVRRLAALHGTLCDVVTSIDASYGLPLIVILISTLLHLIGTPYFAVMEILVSTERPHYLILLVLWSTAHLLRLIGVMESGHLIVAEVKKTKSIISHLMTSAPSSGELSARLKIFSRQLMLQDVTYSPMGLCTLQRPLIASVDDNEMRSTAPSNVVVRSAMNGHGSKDCAKRRSY
;
A
#
# COMPACT_ATOMS: atom_id res chain seq x y z
N MET A 1 45.00 15.78 -0.53
CA MET A 1 44.97 14.56 -1.37
C MET A 1 43.53 14.05 -1.49
N ILE A 2 42.68 14.93 -2.04
CA ILE A 2 41.22 14.82 -2.05
C ILE A 2 40.71 15.55 -3.31
N ALA A 3 39.70 14.96 -3.95
CA ALA A 3 38.67 15.52 -4.86
C ALA A 3 39.06 16.09 -6.24
N SER A 4 38.49 15.47 -7.28
CA SER A 4 37.96 16.14 -8.49
C SER A 4 36.74 15.34 -8.98
N ARG A 5 35.52 15.90 -8.98
CA ARG A 5 34.89 16.81 -9.98
C ARG A 5 34.79 16.18 -11.39
N TRP A 6 33.61 15.67 -11.73
CA TRP A 6 33.19 15.38 -13.09
C TRP A 6 31.82 16.02 -13.35
N THR A 7 31.80 16.94 -14.30
CA THR A 7 30.61 17.55 -14.94
C THR A 7 30.16 16.72 -16.15
N PRO A 8 28.87 16.68 -16.49
CA PRO A 8 28.37 15.85 -17.58
C PRO A 8 28.42 16.56 -18.95
N TYR A 9 28.75 15.74 -19.96
CA TYR A 9 28.83 16.04 -21.38
C TYR A 9 27.48 16.39 -22.00
N ALA A 10 27.46 17.43 -22.83
CA ALA A 10 26.35 17.81 -23.72
C ALA A 10 26.53 17.16 -25.11
N TYR A 11 25.44 16.63 -25.65
CA TYR A 11 25.35 15.95 -26.93
C TYR A 11 25.13 16.99 -28.04
N ASN A 12 26.05 17.03 -29.03
CA ASN A 12 26.04 17.98 -30.13
C ASN A 12 25.51 17.29 -31.39
N ASN A 13 24.38 17.75 -31.95
CA ASN A 13 23.87 17.30 -33.25
C ASN A 13 24.44 18.20 -34.34
N GLY A 14 25.26 17.62 -35.21
CA GLY A 14 25.73 18.26 -36.44
C GLY A 14 24.63 18.23 -37.52
N VAL A 15 24.30 19.40 -38.05
CA VAL A 15 23.64 19.56 -39.35
C VAL A 15 24.53 20.50 -40.16
N GLU A 16 25.00 20.00 -41.30
CA GLU A 16 25.76 20.72 -42.32
C GLU A 16 24.97 21.96 -42.79
N SER A 17 25.65 23.11 -42.80
CA SER A 17 25.15 24.33 -43.41
C SER A 17 25.92 24.60 -44.69
N ALA A 18 25.21 24.55 -45.82
CA ALA A 18 25.71 24.97 -47.12
C ALA A 18 25.84 26.50 -47.17
N LYS A 19 27.00 26.93 -47.69
CA LYS A 19 27.46 28.29 -47.94
C LYS A 19 26.55 29.00 -48.95
N VAL A 20 25.99 30.16 -48.59
CA VAL A 20 25.41 31.13 -49.53
C VAL A 20 26.03 32.49 -49.25
N GLU A 21 26.51 33.11 -50.33
CA GLU A 21 27.25 34.36 -50.39
C GLU A 21 26.43 35.58 -49.94
N GLY A 22 27.17 36.59 -49.48
CA GLY A 22 26.64 37.80 -48.88
C GLY A 22 26.02 38.78 -49.87
N VAL A 23 24.97 39.44 -49.40
CA VAL A 23 24.51 40.72 -49.91
C VAL A 23 24.39 41.65 -48.70
N ALA A 24 25.13 42.76 -48.76
CA ALA A 24 25.09 43.81 -47.75
C ALA A 24 23.72 44.52 -47.81
N GLY A 25 22.85 44.20 -46.86
CA GLY A 25 21.57 44.87 -46.62
C GLY A 25 21.63 45.72 -45.35
N ALA A 26 21.14 46.95 -45.45
CA ALA A 26 21.05 47.97 -44.41
C ALA A 26 20.46 47.48 -43.07
N PRO A 27 20.83 48.12 -41.93
CA PRO A 27 20.32 47.73 -40.62
C PRO A 27 18.80 47.99 -40.53
N LEU A 28 18.01 46.92 -40.55
CA LEU A 28 16.60 46.98 -40.21
C LEU A 28 16.45 47.35 -38.72
N PRO A 29 15.45 48.17 -38.37
CA PRO A 29 15.21 48.56 -36.98
C PRO A 29 14.96 47.30 -36.16
N GLN A 30 15.70 47.14 -35.06
CA GLN A 30 15.41 46.17 -34.01
C GLN A 30 14.02 46.47 -33.45
N GLN A 31 13.02 45.84 -34.05
CA GLN A 31 11.69 45.73 -33.47
C GLN A 31 11.87 44.80 -32.26
N SER A 32 11.98 45.41 -31.08
CA SER A 32 11.87 44.71 -29.81
C SER A 32 10.50 44.06 -29.77
N VAL A 33 10.40 42.84 -30.30
CA VAL A 33 9.22 42.00 -30.14
C VAL A 33 9.01 41.93 -28.63
N PRO A 34 7.95 42.56 -28.08
CA PRO A 34 7.68 42.47 -26.66
C PRO A 34 7.62 40.98 -26.38
N ARG A 35 8.42 40.52 -25.42
CA ARG A 35 8.37 39.14 -24.94
C ARG A 35 7.01 39.00 -24.27
N ALA A 36 5.98 38.82 -25.09
CA ALA A 36 4.61 38.66 -24.69
C ALA A 36 4.59 37.37 -23.90
N GLU A 37 4.66 37.53 -22.59
CA GLU A 37 4.38 36.50 -21.62
C GLU A 37 2.99 35.99 -21.98
N ARG A 38 2.93 34.87 -22.73
CA ARG A 38 1.69 34.29 -23.22
C ARG A 38 0.86 33.98 -21.99
N ALA A 39 -0.12 34.83 -21.72
CA ALA A 39 -1.13 34.58 -20.73
C ALA A 39 -1.75 33.21 -21.08
N THR A 40 -1.67 32.28 -20.13
CA THR A 40 -2.16 30.92 -20.30
C THR A 40 -3.68 30.96 -20.17
N HIS A 41 -4.36 31.07 -21.31
CA HIS A 41 -5.81 31.03 -21.40
C HIS A 41 -6.24 29.62 -21.81
N CYS A 42 -7.16 29.01 -21.05
CA CYS A 42 -7.75 27.71 -21.40
C CYS A 42 -9.27 27.87 -21.50
N VAL A 43 -9.88 27.33 -22.56
CA VAL A 43 -11.34 27.29 -22.68
C VAL A 43 -11.86 26.04 -21.98
N VAL A 44 -12.70 26.23 -20.97
CA VAL A 44 -13.28 25.16 -20.16
C VAL A 44 -14.80 25.22 -20.26
N GLY A 45 -15.43 24.08 -20.56
CA GLY A 45 -16.89 23.95 -20.65
C GLY A 45 -17.49 23.10 -19.54
N GLY A 46 -18.82 23.14 -19.43
CA GLY A 46 -19.64 22.19 -18.66
C GLY A 46 -19.30 22.10 -17.17
N ALA A 47 -19.20 20.86 -16.68
CA ALA A 47 -18.96 20.53 -15.27
C ALA A 47 -17.64 21.10 -14.71
N HIS A 48 -16.58 21.06 -15.52
CA HIS A 48 -15.27 21.55 -15.12
C HIS A 48 -15.29 23.06 -14.86
N ALA A 49 -15.94 23.84 -15.74
CA ALA A 49 -16.07 25.28 -15.55
C ALA A 49 -16.87 25.61 -14.28
N PHE A 50 -17.92 24.84 -14.00
CA PHE A 50 -18.71 25.00 -12.79
C PHE A 50 -17.91 24.72 -11.50
N ILE A 51 -17.18 23.60 -11.45
CA ILE A 51 -16.32 23.23 -10.30
C ILE A 51 -15.23 24.29 -10.08
N LEU A 52 -14.58 24.74 -11.15
CA LEU A 52 -13.56 25.79 -11.06
C LEU A 52 -14.16 27.12 -10.57
N ARG A 53 -15.39 27.45 -10.97
CA ARG A 53 -16.07 28.68 -10.54
C ARG A 53 -16.43 28.65 -9.06
N ILE A 54 -16.99 27.53 -8.57
CA ILE A 54 -17.23 27.34 -7.13
C ILE A 54 -15.91 27.42 -6.36
N SER A 55 -14.89 26.71 -6.84
CA SER A 55 -13.56 26.72 -6.21
C SER A 55 -12.97 28.14 -6.17
N SER A 56 -13.29 28.97 -7.16
CA SER A 56 -12.86 30.37 -7.20
C SER A 56 -13.61 31.25 -6.21
N VAL A 57 -14.92 31.07 -6.07
CA VAL A 57 -15.73 31.78 -5.07
C VAL A 57 -15.28 31.46 -3.65
N VAL A 58 -14.93 30.20 -3.36
CA VAL A 58 -14.44 29.76 -2.05
C VAL A 58 -12.97 30.18 -1.81
N GLY A 59 -12.31 30.79 -2.80
CA GLY A 59 -10.91 31.21 -2.69
C GLY A 59 -9.89 30.07 -2.81
N LEU A 60 -10.28 28.89 -3.26
CA LEU A 60 -9.37 27.75 -3.51
C LEU A 60 -8.67 27.84 -4.87
N ALA A 61 -9.32 28.47 -5.86
CA ALA A 61 -8.83 28.60 -7.24
C ALA A 61 -8.82 30.07 -7.67
N PRO A 62 -7.66 30.75 -7.78
CA PRO A 62 -7.61 32.17 -8.10
C PRO A 62 -7.81 32.44 -9.60
N LEU A 63 -9.00 32.12 -10.10
CA LEU A 63 -9.36 32.13 -11.51
C LEU A 63 -10.32 33.27 -11.84
N ARG A 64 -10.19 33.82 -13.04
CA ARG A 64 -11.16 34.70 -13.70
C ARG A 64 -11.79 33.93 -14.86
N PHE A 65 -13.09 34.09 -15.00
CA PHE A 65 -13.90 33.47 -16.04
C PHE A 65 -14.39 34.54 -17.00
N GLU A 66 -14.12 34.35 -18.28
CA GLU A 66 -14.63 35.19 -19.36
C GLU A 66 -15.53 34.33 -20.26
N PRO A 67 -16.81 34.67 -20.44
CA PRO A 67 -17.71 33.87 -21.26
C PRO A 67 -17.27 33.88 -22.73
N GLN A 68 -17.36 32.71 -23.38
CA GLN A 68 -17.18 32.53 -24.82
C GLN A 68 -18.30 31.62 -25.39
N ASP A 69 -18.46 31.61 -26.71
CA ASP A 69 -19.53 30.84 -27.38
C ASP A 69 -19.51 29.34 -27.07
N ALA A 70 -18.32 28.78 -26.77
CA ALA A 70 -18.12 27.36 -26.49
C ALA A 70 -17.87 27.04 -25.00
N GLY A 71 -17.96 28.02 -24.08
CA GLY A 71 -17.69 27.81 -22.66
C GLY A 71 -17.16 29.04 -21.94
N PHE A 72 -16.19 28.85 -21.04
CA PHE A 72 -15.54 29.94 -20.32
C PHE A 72 -14.04 29.90 -20.57
N THR A 73 -13.47 31.02 -20.97
CA THR A 73 -12.03 31.21 -20.94
C THR A 73 -11.60 31.47 -19.52
N VAL A 74 -10.72 30.61 -19.02
CA VAL A 74 -10.21 30.63 -17.66
C VAL A 74 -8.79 31.20 -17.68
N SER A 75 -8.56 32.22 -16.87
CA SER A 75 -7.24 32.84 -16.66
C SER A 75 -6.98 33.04 -15.18
N ILE A 76 -5.72 33.17 -14.77
CA ILE A 76 -5.37 33.44 -13.37
C ILE A 76 -5.58 34.93 -13.07
N SER A 77 -6.27 35.22 -11.98
CA SER A 77 -6.54 36.61 -11.56
C SER A 77 -5.72 36.96 -10.33
N SER A 78 -4.89 38.01 -10.44
CA SER A 78 -4.12 38.54 -9.31
C SER A 78 -5.03 39.01 -8.18
N ALA A 79 -6.17 39.63 -8.50
CA ALA A 79 -7.16 40.05 -7.50
C ALA A 79 -7.73 38.85 -6.73
N MET A 80 -8.04 37.75 -7.44
CA MET A 80 -8.50 36.51 -6.79
C MET A 80 -7.40 35.84 -5.98
N CYS A 81 -6.13 35.89 -6.41
CA CYS A 81 -5.00 35.43 -5.58
C CYS A 81 -4.94 36.19 -4.25
N VAL A 82 -5.04 37.53 -4.30
CA VAL A 82 -5.02 38.37 -3.10
C VAL A 82 -6.20 38.06 -2.20
N TYR A 83 -7.41 37.93 -2.76
CA TYR A 83 -8.60 37.51 -2.03
C TYR A 83 -8.40 36.17 -1.32
N SER A 84 -7.95 35.14 -2.04
CA SER A 84 -7.65 33.81 -1.50
C SER A 84 -6.65 33.85 -0.35
N TYR A 85 -5.56 34.62 -0.50
CA TYR A 85 -4.54 34.76 0.53
C TYR A 85 -5.06 35.44 1.78
N ILE A 86 -5.82 36.53 1.63
CA ILE A 86 -6.43 37.24 2.77
C ILE A 86 -7.40 36.30 3.49
N LEU A 87 -8.28 35.62 2.73
CA LEU A 87 -9.29 34.72 3.30
C LEU A 87 -8.65 33.61 4.15
N VAL A 88 -7.67 32.88 3.61
CA VAL A 88 -7.01 31.79 4.36
C VAL A 88 -6.16 32.31 5.51
N THR A 89 -5.51 33.47 5.37
CA THR A 89 -4.75 34.08 6.48
C THR A 89 -5.67 34.43 7.64
N VAL A 90 -6.81 35.07 7.36
CA VAL A 90 -7.79 35.43 8.39
C VAL A 90 -8.34 34.17 9.05
N LEU A 91 -8.74 33.15 8.28
CA LEU A 91 -9.24 31.89 8.82
C LEU A 91 -8.19 31.17 9.67
N ALA A 92 -6.93 31.12 9.22
CA ALA A 92 -5.82 30.53 9.97
C ALA A 92 -5.57 31.27 11.29
N ILE A 93 -5.55 32.61 11.27
CA ILE A 93 -5.38 33.43 12.48
C ILE A 93 -6.54 33.22 13.44
N CYS A 94 -7.80 33.26 12.97
CA CYS A 94 -8.98 32.98 13.80
C CYS A 94 -8.91 31.58 14.43
N THR A 95 -8.48 30.58 13.66
CA THR A 95 -8.36 29.20 14.11
C THR A 95 -7.27 29.05 15.17
N ILE A 96 -6.09 29.66 14.97
CA ILE A 96 -5.00 29.67 15.95
C ILE A 96 -5.40 30.42 17.23
N MET A 97 -6.04 31.60 17.10
CA MET A 97 -6.53 32.35 18.27
C MET A 97 -7.56 31.54 19.05
N GLY A 98 -8.48 30.85 18.38
CA GLY A 98 -9.45 29.96 19.02
C GLY A 98 -8.77 28.86 19.85
N VAL A 99 -7.72 28.24 19.32
CA VAL A 99 -6.94 27.23 20.06
C VAL A 99 -6.21 27.85 21.25
N VAL A 100 -5.57 29.01 21.06
CA VAL A 100 -4.85 29.71 22.14
C VAL A 100 -5.80 30.13 23.27
N GLU A 101 -7.00 30.59 22.94
CA GLU A 101 -8.01 30.91 23.95
C GLU A 101 -8.52 29.69 24.70
N GLU A 102 -8.70 28.56 24.02
CA GLU A 102 -9.14 27.32 24.65
C GLU A 102 -8.03 26.70 25.53
N THR A 103 -6.75 26.77 25.11
CA THR A 103 -5.62 26.29 25.93
C THR A 103 -5.32 27.19 27.13
N ARG A 104 -5.61 28.50 27.06
CA ARG A 104 -5.39 29.43 28.16
C ARG A 104 -6.41 29.30 29.31
N LYS A 105 -7.58 28.68 29.07
CA LYS A 105 -8.63 28.49 30.09
C LYS A 105 -8.41 27.19 30.88
N GLU A 106 -7.37 27.15 31.71
CA GLU A 106 -6.91 25.98 32.48
C GLU A 106 -7.94 25.35 33.44
N SER A 107 -9.07 26.00 33.74
CA SER A 107 -9.98 25.54 34.83
C SER A 107 -11.39 25.13 34.41
N LYS A 108 -11.83 25.33 33.16
CA LYS A 108 -13.23 25.06 32.73
C LYS A 108 -13.41 24.66 31.25
N SER A 109 -12.47 23.94 30.63
CA SER A 109 -12.73 23.34 29.31
C SER A 109 -13.53 22.04 29.48
N VAL A 110 -14.72 21.98 28.89
CA VAL A 110 -15.66 20.86 29.07
C VAL A 110 -15.22 19.62 28.28
N ASN A 111 -14.44 19.80 27.21
CA ASN A 111 -14.11 18.73 26.27
C ASN A 111 -12.65 18.27 26.29
N LEU A 112 -11.78 18.97 27.02
CA LEU A 112 -10.33 18.78 26.94
C LEU A 112 -9.74 18.60 28.35
N GLN A 113 -10.25 17.60 29.07
CA GLN A 113 -9.90 17.33 30.46
C GLN A 113 -8.45 16.87 30.64
N THR A 114 -7.81 16.31 29.61
CA THR A 114 -6.44 15.83 29.68
C THR A 114 -5.49 16.67 28.82
N PRO A 115 -4.27 16.97 29.27
CA PRO A 115 -3.27 17.69 28.49
C PRO A 115 -2.90 16.95 27.20
N MET A 116 -3.04 15.62 27.18
CA MET A 116 -2.83 14.80 25.98
C MET A 116 -3.91 15.07 24.92
N LEU A 117 -5.18 15.17 25.31
CA LEU A 117 -6.27 15.47 24.37
C LEU A 117 -6.16 16.92 23.85
N GLN A 118 -5.71 17.85 24.69
CA GLN A 118 -5.38 19.22 24.28
C GLN A 118 -4.26 19.24 23.23
N ALA A 119 -3.17 18.52 23.48
CA ALA A 119 -2.06 18.42 22.54
C ALA A 119 -2.50 17.75 21.22
N ALA A 120 -3.28 16.67 21.29
CA ALA A 120 -3.79 15.97 20.11
C ALA A 120 -4.71 16.87 19.27
N THR A 121 -5.67 17.56 19.90
CA THR A 121 -6.61 18.47 19.21
C THR A 121 -5.89 19.68 18.62
N ALA A 122 -4.94 20.27 19.36
CA ALA A 122 -4.13 21.37 18.85
C ALA A 122 -3.23 20.94 17.68
N SER A 123 -2.68 19.72 17.74
CA SER A 123 -1.86 19.16 16.67
C SER A 123 -2.69 18.90 15.42
N ASP A 124 -3.86 18.27 15.55
CA ASP A 124 -4.76 18.00 14.43
C ASP A 124 -5.20 19.29 13.73
N LEU A 125 -5.59 20.28 14.52
CA LEU A 125 -6.01 21.57 13.99
C LEU A 125 -4.85 22.36 13.36
N LEU A 126 -3.63 22.25 13.90
CA LEU A 126 -2.42 22.80 13.26
C LEU A 126 -2.12 22.12 11.92
N ILE A 127 -2.33 20.80 11.81
CA ILE A 127 -2.18 20.05 10.55
C ILE A 127 -3.21 20.56 9.53
N VAL A 128 -4.47 20.73 9.92
CA VAL A 128 -5.54 21.27 9.05
C VAL A 128 -5.19 22.68 8.57
N VAL A 129 -4.77 23.58 9.46
CA VAL A 129 -4.33 24.94 9.11
C VAL A 129 -3.14 24.91 8.16
N THR A 130 -2.16 24.03 8.42
CA THR A 130 -0.98 23.88 7.55
C THR A 130 -1.37 23.41 6.16
N ILE A 131 -2.26 22.42 6.06
CA ILE A 131 -2.79 21.92 4.78
C ILE A 131 -3.53 23.04 4.03
N ALA A 132 -4.38 23.81 4.72
CA ALA A 132 -5.11 24.92 4.14
C ALA A 132 -4.17 26.03 3.62
N CYS A 133 -3.15 26.41 4.39
CA CYS A 133 -2.13 27.37 4.01
C CYS A 133 -1.30 26.88 2.81
N VAL A 134 -0.73 25.68 2.86
CA VAL A 134 0.04 25.10 1.74
C VAL A 134 -0.84 24.95 0.49
N GLY A 135 -2.10 24.58 0.68
CA GLY A 135 -3.15 24.63 -0.32
C GLY A 135 -3.22 26.01 -0.94
N VAL A 136 -3.70 27.01 -0.23
CA VAL A 136 -4.04 28.29 -0.86
C VAL A 136 -2.82 29.10 -1.31
N TYR A 137 -1.72 29.13 -0.55
CA TYR A 137 -0.50 29.81 -0.98
C TYR A 137 0.17 29.17 -2.21
N GLY A 138 0.06 27.85 -2.37
CA GLY A 138 0.52 27.15 -3.57
C GLY A 138 -0.48 27.21 -4.74
N ALA A 139 -1.70 27.74 -4.54
CA ALA A 139 -2.77 27.63 -5.53
C ALA A 139 -2.46 28.29 -6.88
N PRO A 140 -1.85 29.50 -6.97
CA PRO A 140 -1.57 30.09 -8.28
C PRO A 140 -0.60 29.26 -9.11
N GLN A 141 0.44 28.69 -8.47
CA GLN A 141 1.42 27.86 -9.17
C GLN A 141 0.79 26.54 -9.63
N ARG A 142 0.01 25.89 -8.76
CA ARG A 142 -0.71 24.66 -9.13
C ARG A 142 -1.74 24.92 -10.23
N MET A 143 -2.41 26.07 -10.21
CA MET A 143 -3.38 26.46 -11.22
C MET A 143 -2.72 26.75 -12.58
N ARG A 144 -1.53 27.39 -12.60
CA ARG A 144 -0.75 27.53 -13.85
C ARG A 144 -0.45 26.18 -14.47
N ASN A 145 0.03 25.24 -13.66
CA ASN A 145 0.32 23.89 -14.12
C ASN A 145 -0.97 23.18 -14.58
N MET A 146 -2.08 23.34 -13.85
CA MET A 146 -3.37 22.76 -14.22
C MET A 146 -3.92 23.32 -15.53
N LEU A 147 -3.87 24.63 -15.76
CA LEU A 147 -4.31 25.24 -17.03
C LEU A 147 -3.48 24.72 -18.21
N LYS A 148 -2.17 24.56 -18.01
CA LYS A 148 -1.29 23.94 -19.01
C LYS A 148 -1.68 22.48 -19.28
N PHE A 149 -2.01 21.70 -18.24
CA PHE A 149 -2.49 20.33 -18.42
C PHE A 149 -3.83 20.27 -19.12
N MET A 150 -4.75 21.18 -18.81
CA MET A 150 -6.05 21.25 -19.46
C MET A 150 -5.91 21.63 -20.94
N GLU A 151 -4.98 22.51 -21.29
CA GLU A 151 -4.63 22.80 -22.67
C GLU A 151 -4.08 21.56 -23.39
N ASP A 152 -3.09 20.87 -22.79
CA ASP A 152 -2.52 19.63 -23.32
C ASP A 152 -3.62 18.56 -23.52
N ILE A 153 -4.51 18.37 -22.53
CA ILE A 153 -5.65 17.44 -22.61
C ILE A 153 -6.64 17.87 -23.70
N ALA A 154 -6.94 19.16 -23.83
CA ALA A 154 -7.83 19.65 -24.89
C ALA A 154 -7.23 19.41 -26.28
N THR A 155 -5.90 19.46 -26.44
CA THR A 155 -5.26 19.06 -27.71
C THR A 155 -5.41 17.56 -27.99
N VAL A 156 -5.34 16.72 -26.95
CA VAL A 156 -5.57 15.27 -27.04
C VAL A 156 -7.03 14.97 -27.39
N ASP A 157 -7.98 15.62 -26.73
CA ASP A 157 -9.42 15.40 -26.94
C ASP A 157 -9.87 15.85 -28.33
N LYS A 158 -9.35 16.96 -28.85
CA LYS A 158 -9.56 17.35 -30.26
C LYS A 158 -9.11 16.29 -31.27
N SER A 159 -8.23 15.36 -30.88
CA SER A 159 -7.74 14.28 -31.74
C SER A 159 -8.53 12.98 -31.61
N VAL A 160 -9.41 12.86 -30.61
CA VAL A 160 -10.19 11.65 -30.33
C VAL A 160 -11.68 12.01 -30.33
N PRO A 161 -12.52 11.47 -31.24
CA PRO A 161 -13.96 11.72 -31.18
C PRO A 161 -14.53 11.14 -29.87
N SER A 162 -14.79 11.99 -28.88
CA SER A 162 -15.20 11.59 -27.53
C SER A 162 -16.73 11.57 -27.38
N GLN A 163 -17.24 10.61 -26.59
CA GLN A 163 -18.65 10.52 -26.21
C GLN A 163 -18.90 11.37 -24.97
N SER A 164 -19.63 12.48 -25.12
CA SER A 164 -19.94 13.47 -24.06
C SER A 164 -20.96 13.01 -22.99
N ALA A 165 -21.49 11.79 -23.09
CA ALA A 165 -22.60 11.33 -22.24
C ALA A 165 -22.19 10.95 -20.80
N THR A 166 -20.93 10.57 -20.57
CA THR A 166 -20.43 10.12 -19.25
C THR A 166 -20.10 11.27 -18.30
N GLU A 167 -19.71 12.44 -18.83
CA GLU A 167 -19.29 13.59 -18.02
C GLU A 167 -20.41 14.15 -17.14
N ARG A 168 -21.65 14.17 -17.65
CA ARG A 168 -22.80 14.69 -16.90
C ARG A 168 -23.10 13.85 -15.65
N LYS A 169 -22.96 12.52 -15.74
CA LYS A 169 -23.19 11.62 -14.59
C LYS A 169 -22.14 11.84 -13.50
N GLN A 170 -20.88 12.01 -13.89
CA GLN A 170 -19.79 12.28 -12.94
C GLN A 170 -19.98 13.64 -12.25
N CYS A 171 -20.42 14.66 -12.98
CA CYS A 171 -20.71 15.98 -12.41
C CYS A 171 -21.82 15.92 -11.35
N VAL A 172 -22.91 15.18 -11.63
CA VAL A 172 -24.02 15.01 -10.66
C VAL A 172 -23.54 14.31 -9.40
N ILE A 173 -22.71 13.27 -9.53
CA ILE A 173 -22.14 12.56 -8.37
C ILE A 173 -21.26 13.50 -7.53
N ILE A 174 -20.35 14.24 -8.17
CA ILE A 174 -19.48 15.20 -7.47
C ILE A 174 -20.32 16.27 -6.76
N PHE A 175 -21.37 16.77 -7.41
CA PHE A 175 -22.26 17.78 -6.84
C PHE A 175 -23.02 17.25 -5.61
N ILE A 176 -23.55 16.03 -5.67
CA ILE A 176 -24.19 15.38 -4.52
C ILE A 176 -23.18 15.23 -3.38
N CYS A 177 -21.96 14.75 -3.64
CA CYS A 177 -20.92 14.63 -2.63
C CYS A 177 -20.58 15.97 -1.97
N LEU A 178 -20.49 17.06 -2.74
CA LEU A 178 -20.23 18.40 -2.21
C LEU A 178 -21.38 18.92 -1.34
N ILE A 179 -22.63 18.70 -1.75
CA ILE A 179 -23.80 19.07 -0.94
C ILE A 179 -23.83 18.29 0.37
N THR A 180 -23.60 16.97 0.33
CA THR A 180 -23.54 16.14 1.53
C THR A 180 -22.44 16.60 2.48
N PHE A 181 -21.25 16.93 1.96
CA PHE A 181 -20.17 17.46 2.77
C PHE A 181 -20.51 18.81 3.42
N LEU A 182 -21.16 19.73 2.67
CA LEU A 182 -21.60 21.00 3.23
C LEU A 182 -22.66 20.82 4.32
N ALA A 183 -23.60 19.88 4.14
CA ALA A 183 -24.60 19.56 5.14
C ALA A 183 -23.97 19.01 6.43
N LEU A 184 -22.95 18.16 6.33
CA LEU A 184 -22.21 17.63 7.49
C LEU A 184 -21.47 18.75 8.25
N ILE A 185 -20.86 19.71 7.55
CA ILE A 185 -20.21 20.86 8.19
C ILE A 185 -21.24 21.73 8.93
N ILE A 186 -22.40 21.96 8.34
CA ILE A 186 -23.47 22.75 8.97
C ILE A 186 -24.00 22.04 10.22
N ASP A 187 -24.22 20.72 10.14
CA ASP A 187 -24.65 19.89 11.27
C ASP A 187 -23.62 19.89 12.41
N ASP A 188 -22.33 19.74 12.09
CA ASP A 188 -21.22 19.80 13.05
C ASP A 188 -21.19 21.18 13.76
N PHE A 189 -21.30 22.26 12.98
CA PHE A 189 -21.34 23.62 13.54
C PHE A 189 -22.58 23.84 14.43
N GLU A 190 -23.75 23.36 14.02
CA GLU A 190 -24.97 23.45 14.81
C GLU A 190 -24.87 22.64 16.11
N PHE A 191 -24.29 21.45 16.05
CA PHE A 191 -24.03 20.60 17.20
C PHE A 191 -23.13 21.31 18.22
N TYR A 192 -21.97 21.81 17.79
CA TYR A 192 -21.06 22.57 18.67
C TYR A 192 -21.71 23.83 19.23
N PHE A 193 -22.50 24.53 18.41
CA PHE A 193 -23.23 25.70 18.87
C PHE A 193 -24.25 25.36 19.96
N ARG A 194 -25.07 24.32 19.76
CA ARG A 194 -26.04 23.83 20.76
C ARG A 194 -25.35 23.38 22.05
N GLU A 195 -24.23 22.66 21.96
CA GLU A 195 -23.50 22.20 23.15
C GLU A 195 -22.87 23.38 23.90
N SER A 196 -22.39 24.39 23.19
CA SER A 196 -21.89 25.62 23.79
C SER A 196 -22.96 26.38 24.60
N GLN A 197 -24.23 26.31 24.19
CA GLN A 197 -25.35 26.92 24.92
C GLN A 197 -25.67 26.18 26.21
N LYS A 198 -25.64 24.84 26.22
CA LYS A 198 -25.95 24.02 27.41
C LYS A 198 -24.98 24.24 28.56
N VAL A 199 -23.72 24.52 28.26
CA VAL A 199 -22.65 24.73 29.26
C VAL A 199 -22.80 26.07 30.01
N ASN A 200 -23.84 26.87 29.72
CA ASN A 200 -24.07 28.18 30.34
C ASN A 200 -22.83 29.10 30.25
N ARG A 201 -21.98 28.89 29.24
CA ARG A 201 -21.02 29.91 28.82
C ARG A 201 -21.89 31.03 28.27
N GLU A 202 -22.06 32.10 29.04
CA GLU A 202 -22.50 33.39 28.51
C GLU A 202 -21.46 33.82 27.47
N TRP A 203 -21.57 33.30 26.26
CA TRP A 203 -21.04 33.96 25.09
C TRP A 203 -21.81 35.26 25.04
N LYS A 204 -21.22 36.33 25.61
CA LYS A 204 -21.63 37.71 25.30
C LYS A 204 -21.85 37.71 23.81
N LYS A 205 -23.12 37.77 23.38
CA LYS A 205 -23.52 37.55 21.98
C LYS A 205 -22.46 38.24 21.13
N PRO A 206 -21.58 37.49 20.46
CA PRO A 206 -20.59 38.14 19.65
C PRO A 206 -21.40 38.99 18.68
N GLN A 207 -20.90 40.18 18.39
CA GLN A 207 -21.52 41.15 17.48
C GLN A 207 -21.47 40.63 16.02
N THR A 208 -21.64 39.32 15.83
CA THR A 208 -21.52 38.50 14.62
C THR A 208 -22.83 38.34 13.87
N THR A 209 -23.95 38.82 14.41
CA THR A 209 -25.18 39.04 13.61
C THR A 209 -24.92 39.93 12.39
N SER A 210 -23.85 40.74 12.39
CA SER A 210 -23.43 41.51 11.21
C SER A 210 -22.70 40.69 10.14
N LEU A 211 -22.01 39.59 10.47
CA LEU A 211 -21.24 38.81 9.47
C LEU A 211 -22.12 37.80 8.71
N LEU A 212 -23.14 37.22 9.36
CA LEU A 212 -24.08 36.33 8.66
C LEU A 212 -24.99 37.10 7.67
N ASN A 213 -25.34 38.35 7.99
CA ASN A 213 -26.12 39.22 7.10
C ASN A 213 -25.36 39.60 5.81
N ILE A 214 -24.02 39.60 5.83
CA ILE A 214 -23.21 39.87 4.61
C ILE A 214 -23.31 38.71 3.61
N TYR A 215 -23.44 37.47 4.08
CA TYR A 215 -23.64 36.30 3.20
C TYR A 215 -25.08 36.20 2.66
N ALA A 216 -26.08 36.65 3.41
CA ALA A 216 -27.47 36.64 2.96
C ALA A 216 -27.77 37.63 1.81
N ILE A 217 -26.94 38.66 1.62
CA ILE A 217 -27.15 39.71 0.60
C ILE A 217 -26.61 39.31 -0.80
N GLN A 218 -25.71 38.34 -0.91
CA GLN A 218 -25.13 37.93 -2.21
C GLN A 218 -25.85 36.77 -2.94
N GLY A 219 -26.90 36.19 -2.34
CA GLY A 219 -27.51 34.94 -2.81
C GLY A 219 -28.94 35.03 -3.36
N LYS A 220 -29.32 36.05 -4.14
CA LYS A 220 -30.58 35.99 -4.92
C LYS A 220 -30.32 35.27 -6.25
N PRO A 221 -30.73 33.99 -6.42
CA PRO A 221 -30.67 33.34 -7.72
C PRO A 221 -31.68 34.02 -8.66
N THR A 222 -31.24 34.34 -9.87
CA THR A 222 -32.10 34.85 -10.94
C THR A 222 -32.83 33.67 -11.58
N ASP A 223 -34.17 33.74 -11.62
CA ASP A 223 -35.11 32.69 -12.04
C ASP A 223 -35.02 32.23 -13.52
N SER A 224 -33.93 32.53 -14.24
CA SER A 224 -33.81 32.26 -15.67
C SER A 224 -33.06 30.97 -16.06
N GLN A 225 -32.51 30.22 -15.10
CA GLN A 225 -31.67 29.04 -15.40
C GLN A 225 -32.42 27.68 -15.47
N GLY A 226 -33.66 27.61 -14.98
CA GLY A 226 -34.42 26.35 -14.95
C GLY A 226 -34.97 25.88 -16.30
N LEU A 227 -35.22 26.79 -17.25
CA LEU A 227 -35.97 26.48 -18.47
C LEU A 227 -35.10 26.05 -19.69
N ALA A 228 -33.79 26.22 -19.62
CA ALA A 228 -32.87 25.89 -20.74
C ALA A 228 -32.45 24.41 -20.77
N ILE A 229 -32.60 23.70 -19.65
CA ILE A 229 -32.11 22.31 -19.50
C ILE A 229 -33.09 21.30 -20.12
N ASP A 230 -34.40 21.60 -20.13
CA ASP A 230 -35.44 20.68 -20.64
C ASP A 230 -35.53 20.64 -22.18
N ARG A 231 -35.23 21.74 -22.88
CA ARG A 231 -35.25 21.75 -24.37
C ARG A 231 -34.04 21.03 -25.00
N GLY A 232 -32.91 20.97 -24.31
CA GLY A 232 -31.70 20.28 -24.79
C GLY A 232 -31.79 18.75 -24.76
N GLN A 233 -32.71 18.18 -23.98
CA GLN A 233 -32.89 16.73 -23.83
C GLN A 233 -33.71 16.09 -24.96
N LYS A 234 -34.67 16.80 -25.57
CA LYS A 234 -35.55 16.22 -26.60
C LYS A 234 -34.96 16.20 -28.02
N GLN A 235 -33.96 17.02 -28.34
CA GLN A 235 -33.32 17.03 -29.66
C GLN A 235 -32.10 16.09 -29.79
N ALA A 236 -31.42 15.76 -28.69
CA ALA A 236 -30.22 14.91 -28.71
C ALA A 236 -30.52 13.41 -28.94
N GLY A 237 -31.70 12.94 -28.52
CA GLY A 237 -32.10 11.54 -28.69
C GLY A 237 -32.36 11.11 -30.14
N VAL A 238 -32.67 12.06 -31.02
CA VAL A 238 -32.99 11.79 -32.44
C VAL A 238 -31.74 11.77 -33.32
N ILE A 239 -30.67 12.46 -32.92
CA ILE A 239 -29.43 12.53 -33.70
C ILE A 239 -28.54 11.29 -33.44
N ILE A 240 -28.52 10.77 -32.21
CA ILE A 240 -27.63 9.65 -31.83
C ILE A 240 -28.06 8.31 -32.46
N LYS A 241 -29.34 8.15 -32.84
CA LYS A 241 -29.82 6.92 -33.49
C LYS A 241 -29.51 6.88 -35.00
N ARG A 242 -29.12 8.00 -35.62
CA ARG A 242 -28.74 8.07 -37.05
C ARG A 242 -27.23 7.96 -37.30
N THR A 243 -26.37 8.31 -36.34
CA THR A 243 -24.91 8.30 -36.54
C THR A 243 -24.22 6.99 -36.17
N ALA A 244 -24.93 6.02 -35.60
CA ALA A 244 -24.35 4.73 -35.19
C ALA A 244 -24.41 3.64 -36.27
N SER A 245 -25.12 3.87 -37.38
CA SER A 245 -25.37 2.83 -38.38
C SER A 245 -24.79 3.09 -39.77
N ASP A 246 -24.31 4.30 -40.10
CA ASP A 246 -23.76 4.59 -41.42
C ASP A 246 -22.47 5.41 -41.34
N GLU A 247 -21.44 4.90 -42.03
CA GLU A 247 -20.21 5.59 -42.46
C GLU A 247 -19.23 6.16 -41.44
N LEU A 248 -18.49 5.28 -40.74
CA LEU A 248 -17.09 5.60 -40.43
C LEU A 248 -16.16 4.53 -41.00
N ARG A 249 -16.13 4.46 -42.34
CA ARG A 249 -14.97 3.92 -43.06
C ARG A 249 -13.77 4.75 -42.62
N LEU A 250 -12.94 4.20 -41.73
CA LEU A 250 -11.68 4.81 -41.30
C LEU A 250 -10.83 5.13 -42.54
N VAL A 251 -10.78 6.40 -42.94
CA VAL A 251 -9.83 6.94 -43.95
C VAL A 251 -8.41 7.05 -43.37
N VAL A 252 -8.19 6.67 -42.10
CA VAL A 252 -6.88 6.70 -41.46
C VAL A 252 -6.20 5.35 -41.63
N SER A 253 -5.06 5.34 -42.33
CA SER A 253 -4.19 4.16 -42.46
C SER A 253 -3.87 3.58 -41.07
N PRO A 254 -3.89 2.24 -40.87
CA PRO A 254 -3.57 1.59 -39.60
C PRO A 254 -2.22 2.04 -39.01
N TYR A 255 -1.28 2.36 -39.90
CA TYR A 255 0.02 2.94 -39.58
C TYR A 255 -0.12 4.29 -38.84
N ASP A 256 -0.95 5.18 -39.37
CA ASP A 256 -1.13 6.52 -38.82
C ASP A 256 -1.91 6.45 -37.51
N ALA A 257 -2.85 5.52 -37.40
CA ALA A 257 -3.56 5.25 -36.15
C ALA A 257 -2.58 4.82 -35.04
N VAL A 258 -1.69 3.86 -35.29
CA VAL A 258 -0.68 3.42 -34.30
C VAL A 258 0.31 4.54 -33.97
N ARG A 259 0.73 5.33 -34.97
CA ARG A 259 1.62 6.48 -34.75
C ARG A 259 0.96 7.54 -33.86
N ARG A 260 -0.30 7.88 -34.15
CA ARG A 260 -1.08 8.83 -33.34
C ARG A 260 -1.29 8.31 -31.93
N LEU A 261 -1.68 7.04 -31.76
CA LEU A 261 -1.86 6.42 -30.44
C LEU A 261 -0.56 6.42 -29.62
N ALA A 262 0.58 6.13 -30.26
CA ALA A 262 1.88 6.17 -29.59
C ALA A 262 2.30 7.60 -29.19
N ALA A 263 1.96 8.60 -29.99
CA ALA A 263 2.18 10.00 -29.65
C ALA A 263 1.26 10.45 -28.49
N LEU A 264 -0.02 10.10 -28.55
CA LEU A 264 -1.01 10.38 -27.51
C LEU A 264 -0.62 9.74 -26.18
N TYR A 265 -0.21 8.47 -26.18
CA TYR A 265 0.31 7.80 -24.98
C TYR A 265 1.53 8.52 -24.41
N GLY A 266 2.47 8.93 -25.27
CA GLY A 266 3.65 9.68 -24.82
C GLY A 266 3.30 11.05 -24.19
N MET A 267 2.27 11.73 -24.69
CA MET A 267 1.74 12.95 -24.07
C MET A 267 1.05 12.66 -22.75
N LEU A 268 0.23 11.60 -22.69
CA LEU A 268 -0.45 11.18 -21.45
C LEU A 268 0.56 10.83 -20.35
N CYS A 269 1.62 10.09 -20.66
CA CYS A 269 2.70 9.80 -19.72
C CYS A 269 3.31 11.10 -19.15
N LYS A 270 3.60 12.07 -20.02
CA LYS A 270 4.15 13.37 -19.60
C LYS A 270 3.20 14.12 -18.69
N VAL A 271 1.90 14.13 -19.01
CA VAL A 271 0.86 14.74 -18.17
C VAL A 271 0.81 14.05 -16.81
N VAL A 272 0.79 12.72 -16.75
CA VAL A 272 0.75 11.98 -15.48
C VAL A 272 2.00 12.24 -14.63
N THR A 273 3.20 12.17 -15.21
CA THR A 273 4.44 12.49 -14.49
C THR A 273 4.46 13.94 -14.01
N SER A 274 3.90 14.86 -14.79
CA SER A 274 3.84 16.27 -14.41
C SER A 274 2.81 16.54 -13.30
N ILE A 275 1.70 15.79 -13.28
CA ILE A 275 0.74 15.79 -12.18
C ILE A 275 1.40 15.22 -10.92
N GLU A 276 2.08 14.08 -11.02
CA GLU A 276 2.76 13.43 -9.89
C GLU A 276 3.82 14.35 -9.26
N THR A 277 4.63 15.01 -10.08
CA THR A 277 5.64 15.98 -9.59
C THR A 277 5.01 17.25 -9.02
N SER A 278 3.86 17.70 -9.52
CA SER A 278 3.18 18.91 -9.04
C SER A 278 2.33 18.68 -7.77
N TYR A 279 1.73 17.49 -7.63
CA TYR A 279 0.74 17.19 -6.60
C TYR A 279 1.16 16.05 -5.66
N GLY A 280 2.30 15.40 -5.89
CA GLY A 280 2.74 14.24 -5.13
C GLY A 280 2.79 14.49 -3.62
N LEU A 281 3.44 15.59 -3.19
CA LEU A 281 3.51 15.95 -1.77
C LEU A 281 2.13 16.22 -1.16
N SER A 282 1.29 16.99 -1.85
CA SER A 282 -0.07 17.29 -1.37
C SER A 282 -0.91 16.02 -1.23
N LEU A 283 -0.80 15.08 -2.16
CA LEU A 283 -1.51 13.81 -2.09
C LEU A 283 -1.02 12.93 -0.95
N ILE A 284 0.28 12.92 -0.66
CA ILE A 284 0.82 12.19 0.50
C ILE A 284 0.31 12.80 1.80
N ILE A 285 0.32 14.12 1.93
CA ILE A 285 -0.20 14.79 3.13
C ILE A 285 -1.69 14.50 3.30
N ILE A 286 -2.47 14.56 2.22
CA ILE A 286 -3.89 14.19 2.22
C ILE A 286 -4.08 12.73 2.64
N LEU A 287 -3.25 11.82 2.12
CA LEU A 287 -3.32 10.39 2.44
C LEU A 287 -3.00 10.15 3.92
N ILE A 288 -1.88 10.69 4.42
CA ILE A 288 -1.47 10.57 5.83
C ILE A 288 -2.56 11.15 6.76
N SER A 289 -3.06 12.35 6.47
CA SER A 289 -4.16 12.96 7.22
C SER A 289 -5.41 12.06 7.20
N THR A 290 -5.78 11.54 6.04
CA THR A 290 -6.96 10.67 5.90
C THR A 290 -6.79 9.37 6.69
N LEU A 291 -5.61 8.75 6.66
CA LEU A 291 -5.28 7.56 7.45
C LEU A 291 -5.32 7.85 8.95
N LEU A 292 -4.74 8.97 9.39
CA LEU A 292 -4.76 9.38 10.78
C LEU A 292 -6.19 9.60 11.28
N HIS A 293 -7.02 10.30 10.51
CA HIS A 293 -8.44 10.45 10.87
C HIS A 293 -9.21 9.14 10.85
N LEU A 294 -8.89 8.21 9.93
CA LEU A 294 -9.48 6.87 9.91
C LEU A 294 -9.11 6.03 11.14
N ILE A 295 -8.03 6.36 11.85
CA ILE A 295 -7.65 5.72 13.12
C ILE A 295 -8.28 6.46 14.31
N VAL A 296 -8.19 7.80 14.31
CA VAL A 296 -8.61 8.65 15.43
C VAL A 296 -10.13 8.73 15.57
N THR A 297 -10.88 8.78 14.46
CA THR A 297 -12.35 8.94 14.48
C THR A 297 -13.04 7.70 15.07
N PRO A 298 -12.72 6.46 14.66
CA PRO A 298 -13.24 5.27 15.33
C PRO A 298 -12.81 5.19 16.79
N TYR A 299 -11.58 5.60 17.12
CA TYR A 299 -11.14 5.66 18.51
C TYR A 299 -12.04 6.58 19.35
N PHE A 300 -12.36 7.78 18.88
CA PHE A 300 -13.28 8.68 19.59
C PHE A 300 -14.71 8.15 19.63
N ALA A 301 -15.18 7.51 18.55
CA ALA A 301 -16.48 6.85 18.55
C ALA A 301 -16.53 5.75 19.62
N ILE A 302 -15.50 4.90 19.69
CA ILE A 302 -15.36 3.82 20.67
C ILE A 302 -15.26 4.42 22.07
N MET A 303 -14.42 5.44 22.29
CA MET A 303 -14.33 6.12 23.58
C MET A 303 -15.65 6.74 24.02
N GLU A 304 -16.45 7.31 23.11
CA GLU A 304 -17.77 7.82 23.46
C GLU A 304 -18.73 6.68 23.83
N ILE A 305 -18.77 5.59 23.05
CA ILE A 305 -19.56 4.39 23.37
C ILE A 305 -19.21 3.89 24.79
N ILE A 306 -17.93 3.96 25.12
CA ILE A 306 -17.36 3.49 26.38
C ILE A 306 -17.68 4.42 27.55
N VAL A 307 -17.52 5.74 27.37
CA VAL A 307 -17.51 6.73 28.46
C VAL A 307 -18.86 7.42 28.64
N SER A 308 -19.66 7.57 27.58
CA SER A 308 -20.93 8.31 27.62
C SER A 308 -22.02 7.61 26.80
N THR A 309 -22.95 6.97 27.50
CA THR A 309 -24.14 6.36 26.88
C THR A 309 -25.22 7.38 26.49
N GLU A 310 -25.09 8.63 26.92
CA GLU A 310 -26.16 9.64 26.81
C GLU A 310 -26.10 10.53 25.56
N ARG A 311 -25.14 10.33 24.65
CA ARG A 311 -24.91 11.24 23.50
C ARG A 311 -24.93 10.53 22.13
N PRO A 312 -26.07 9.94 21.72
CA PRO A 312 -26.18 9.23 20.44
C PRO A 312 -25.89 10.11 19.21
N HIS A 313 -26.14 11.42 19.30
CA HIS A 313 -25.82 12.36 18.22
C HIS A 313 -24.33 12.43 17.92
N PHE A 314 -23.46 12.42 18.94
CA PHE A 314 -22.01 12.44 18.73
C PHE A 314 -21.54 11.16 18.04
N LEU A 315 -22.09 10.02 18.42
CA LEU A 315 -21.79 8.74 17.77
C LEU A 315 -22.19 8.71 16.29
N ILE A 316 -23.39 9.21 15.97
CA ILE A 316 -23.86 9.34 14.58
C ILE A 316 -22.92 10.25 13.79
N LEU A 317 -22.52 11.37 14.37
CA LEU A 317 -21.58 12.32 13.77
C LEU A 317 -20.21 11.68 13.50
N GLN A 318 -19.63 10.96 14.49
CA GLN A 318 -18.37 10.23 14.31
C GLN A 318 -18.48 9.16 13.21
N PHE A 319 -19.61 8.47 13.11
CA PHE A 319 -19.87 7.51 12.04
C PHE A 319 -19.89 8.17 10.65
N PHE A 320 -20.56 9.32 10.51
CA PHE A 320 -20.53 10.10 9.26
C PHE A 320 -19.13 10.61 8.91
N TRP A 321 -18.34 11.05 9.90
CA TRP A 321 -16.95 11.41 9.69
C TRP A 321 -16.12 10.22 9.19
N CYS A 322 -16.28 9.03 9.76
CA CYS A 322 -15.64 7.81 9.27
C CYS A 322 -15.99 7.52 7.80
N ILE A 323 -17.29 7.59 7.43
CA ILE A 323 -17.72 7.42 6.04
C ILE A 323 -17.06 8.46 5.14
N LEU A 324 -17.01 9.72 5.56
CA LEU A 324 -16.45 10.80 4.79
C LEU A 324 -14.92 10.63 4.58
N HIS A 325 -14.18 10.22 5.61
CA HIS A 325 -12.76 9.90 5.49
C HIS A 325 -12.51 8.71 4.55
N LEU A 326 -13.37 7.69 4.60
CA LEU A 326 -13.32 6.56 3.67
C LEU A 326 -13.63 7.01 2.22
N LEU A 327 -14.64 7.85 2.01
CA LEU A 327 -14.95 8.42 0.70
C LEU A 327 -13.81 9.30 0.17
N ARG A 328 -13.14 10.06 1.05
CA ARG A 328 -11.94 10.83 0.72
C ARG A 328 -10.80 9.92 0.27
N LEU A 329 -10.57 8.80 0.96
CA LEU A 329 -9.57 7.80 0.56
C LEU A 329 -9.91 7.20 -0.80
N ILE A 330 -11.16 6.81 -1.02
CA ILE A 330 -11.63 6.28 -2.32
C ILE A 330 -11.44 7.32 -3.43
N GLY A 331 -11.79 8.58 -3.18
CA GLY A 331 -11.63 9.68 -4.15
C GLY A 331 -10.18 9.92 -4.57
N VAL A 332 -9.22 9.67 -3.68
CA VAL A 332 -7.79 9.77 -3.99
C VAL A 332 -7.28 8.53 -4.73
N VAL A 333 -7.72 7.33 -4.32
CA VAL A 333 -7.15 6.06 -4.82
C VAL A 333 -7.78 5.57 -6.11
N GLU A 334 -9.09 5.72 -6.27
CA GLU A 334 -9.84 5.17 -7.40
C GLU A 334 -9.39 5.75 -8.76
N PRO A 335 -9.16 7.07 -8.93
CA PRO A 335 -8.64 7.61 -10.19
C PRO A 335 -7.29 7.01 -10.58
N GLY A 336 -6.38 6.84 -9.60
CA GLY A 336 -5.07 6.21 -9.82
C GLY A 336 -5.21 4.76 -10.27
N HIS A 337 -6.12 4.01 -9.65
CA HIS A 337 -6.42 2.63 -10.03
C HIS A 337 -6.97 2.51 -11.45
N LEU A 338 -7.94 3.36 -11.81
CA LEU A 338 -8.56 3.35 -13.13
C LEU A 338 -7.56 3.66 -14.26
N ILE A 339 -6.66 4.62 -14.04
CA ILE A 339 -5.58 4.94 -14.99
C ILE A 339 -4.69 3.71 -15.23
N VAL A 340 -4.24 3.06 -14.15
CA VAL A 340 -3.40 1.86 -14.25
C VAL A 340 -4.14 0.70 -14.92
N ALA A 341 -5.42 0.50 -14.60
CA ALA A 341 -6.24 -0.53 -15.22
C ALA A 341 -6.37 -0.33 -16.74
N GLU A 342 -6.64 0.90 -17.19
CA GLU A 342 -6.77 1.19 -18.63
C GLU A 342 -5.43 1.09 -19.37
N ILE A 343 -4.30 1.44 -18.72
CA ILE A 343 -2.96 1.21 -19.27
C ILE A 343 -2.69 -0.28 -19.43
N ARG A 344 -3.01 -1.12 -18.43
CA ARG A 344 -2.84 -2.59 -18.53
C ARG A 344 -3.70 -3.19 -19.65
N LYS A 345 -4.94 -2.72 -19.78
CA LYS A 345 -5.82 -3.11 -20.89
C LYS A 345 -5.25 -2.71 -22.24
N THR A 346 -4.72 -1.50 -22.35
CA THR A 346 -4.02 -1.02 -23.56
C THR A 346 -2.80 -1.87 -23.88
N LYS A 347 -1.97 -2.21 -22.88
CA LYS A 347 -0.82 -3.14 -23.03
C LYS A 347 -1.28 -4.49 -23.58
N SER A 348 -2.35 -5.06 -23.02
CA SER A 348 -2.92 -6.35 -23.47
C SER A 348 -3.39 -6.28 -24.93
N ILE A 349 -4.10 -5.22 -25.32
CA ILE A 349 -4.56 -5.01 -26.69
C ILE A 349 -3.38 -4.93 -27.66
N ILE A 350 -2.35 -4.14 -27.33
CA ILE A 350 -1.17 -3.98 -28.18
C ILE A 350 -0.34 -5.26 -28.26
N SER A 351 -0.26 -6.03 -27.18
CA SER A 351 0.36 -7.36 -27.19
C SER A 351 -0.38 -8.33 -28.11
N ARG A 352 -1.71 -8.38 -28.05
CA ARG A 352 -2.53 -9.19 -28.96
C ARG A 352 -2.37 -8.74 -30.41
N LEU A 353 -2.35 -7.43 -30.65
CA LEU A 353 -2.13 -6.87 -31.97
C LEU A 353 -0.74 -7.21 -32.52
N MET A 354 0.30 -7.23 -31.67
CA MET A 354 1.63 -7.70 -32.09
C MET A 354 1.65 -9.18 -32.48
N THR A 355 0.76 -10.01 -31.90
CA THR A 355 0.68 -11.43 -32.27
C THR A 355 -0.15 -11.68 -33.52
N SER A 356 -1.09 -10.80 -33.86
CA SER A 356 -1.95 -10.96 -35.04
C SER A 356 -1.36 -10.38 -36.33
N VAL A 357 -0.47 -9.40 -36.23
CA VAL A 357 0.14 -8.75 -37.41
C VAL A 357 1.33 -9.60 -37.92
N PRO A 358 1.47 -9.80 -39.25
CA PRO A 358 2.60 -10.53 -39.84
C PRO A 358 3.97 -10.04 -39.35
N SER A 359 4.93 -10.95 -39.20
CA SER A 359 6.25 -10.66 -38.63
C SER A 359 7.09 -9.65 -39.43
N SER A 360 6.77 -9.47 -40.71
CA SER A 360 7.38 -8.50 -41.63
C SER A 360 6.39 -7.40 -42.00
N GLY A 361 6.86 -6.15 -42.03
CA GLY A 361 6.07 -4.98 -42.41
C GLY A 361 6.33 -3.76 -41.54
N GLU A 362 6.10 -2.57 -42.10
CA GLU A 362 6.28 -1.30 -41.38
C GLU A 362 5.36 -1.17 -40.16
N LEU A 363 4.12 -1.68 -40.26
CA LEU A 363 3.18 -1.73 -39.14
C LEU A 363 3.77 -2.47 -37.93
N THR A 364 4.42 -3.61 -38.16
CA THR A 364 5.07 -4.42 -37.13
C THR A 364 6.25 -3.69 -36.49
N ALA A 365 7.03 -2.95 -37.28
CA ALA A 365 8.12 -2.12 -36.75
C ALA A 365 7.57 -1.03 -35.81
N ARG A 366 6.47 -0.37 -36.18
CA ARG A 366 5.84 0.67 -35.35
C ARG A 366 5.14 0.12 -34.13
N LEU A 367 4.45 -1.01 -34.25
CA LEU A 367 3.89 -1.70 -33.10
C LEU A 367 4.98 -2.12 -32.11
N LYS A 368 6.14 -2.59 -32.59
CA LYS A 368 7.29 -2.91 -31.74
C LYS A 368 7.82 -1.68 -31.01
N ILE A 369 7.91 -0.53 -31.68
CA ILE A 369 8.32 0.73 -31.04
C ILE A 369 7.29 1.14 -29.99
N PHE A 370 6.00 1.08 -30.32
CA PHE A 370 4.94 1.46 -29.40
C PHE A 370 4.84 0.51 -28.20
N SER A 371 4.88 -0.80 -28.42
CA SER A 371 4.96 -1.81 -27.37
C SER A 371 6.19 -1.60 -26.49
N ARG A 372 7.36 -1.31 -27.06
CA ARG A 372 8.56 -0.98 -26.29
C ARG A 372 8.35 0.28 -25.45
N LYS A 373 7.72 1.34 -25.98
CA LYS A 373 7.37 2.53 -25.20
C LYS A 373 6.42 2.21 -24.04
N LEU A 374 5.36 1.43 -24.29
CA LEU A 374 4.42 0.97 -23.27
C LEU A 374 5.10 0.15 -22.16
N MET A 375 6.08 -0.69 -22.52
CA MET A 375 6.80 -1.53 -21.56
C MET A 375 7.88 -0.77 -20.78
N LEU A 376 8.54 0.20 -21.42
CA LEU A 376 9.57 1.03 -20.76
C LEU A 376 8.98 2.14 -19.88
N GLN A 377 7.77 2.60 -20.20
CA GLN A 377 7.06 3.63 -19.44
C GLN A 377 5.88 2.98 -18.73
N ASP A 378 6.15 2.26 -17.64
CA ASP A 378 5.08 1.81 -16.75
C ASP A 378 4.61 3.03 -15.95
N VAL A 379 3.50 3.62 -16.38
CA VAL A 379 2.92 4.77 -15.70
C VAL A 379 2.20 4.24 -14.48
N THR A 380 2.93 4.24 -13.37
CA THR A 380 2.40 3.94 -12.06
C THR A 380 2.26 5.23 -11.28
N TYR A 381 1.04 5.52 -10.81
CA TYR A 381 0.83 6.70 -9.99
C TYR A 381 1.30 6.44 -8.57
N SER A 382 2.53 6.88 -8.27
CA SER A 382 3.19 6.67 -6.98
C SER A 382 3.69 7.98 -6.41
N PRO A 383 2.84 8.80 -5.75
CA PRO A 383 3.23 10.08 -5.18
C PRO A 383 4.59 10.01 -4.45
N MET A 384 5.59 10.74 -4.96
CA MET A 384 6.97 10.76 -4.46
C MET A 384 7.63 9.38 -4.29
N GLY A 385 7.18 8.35 -5.02
CA GLY A 385 7.66 6.98 -4.88
C GLY A 385 7.25 6.27 -3.59
N MET A 386 6.37 6.86 -2.76
CA MET A 386 6.05 6.32 -1.43
C MET A 386 4.99 5.21 -1.45
N CYS A 387 3.89 5.40 -2.17
CA CYS A 387 2.78 4.46 -2.19
C CYS A 387 2.09 4.43 -3.55
N MET A 388 1.65 3.24 -3.97
CA MET A 388 0.91 3.05 -5.21
C MET A 388 -0.57 3.32 -4.96
N LEU A 389 -1.15 4.33 -5.62
CA LEU A 389 -2.59 4.63 -5.52
C LEU A 389 -3.41 3.60 -6.31
N GLN A 390 -3.62 2.43 -5.70
CA GLN A 390 -4.46 1.35 -6.26
C GLN A 390 -5.45 0.86 -5.20
N ARG A 391 -6.56 0.23 -5.63
CA ARG A 391 -7.57 -0.36 -4.72
C ARG A 391 -7.01 -1.21 -3.56
N PRO A 392 -5.90 -1.96 -3.72
CA PRO A 392 -5.22 -2.59 -2.59
C PRO A 392 -4.94 -1.66 -1.40
N LEU A 393 -4.68 -0.37 -1.62
CA LEU A 393 -4.52 0.64 -0.57
C LEU A 393 -5.83 0.90 0.19
N ILE A 394 -6.98 0.94 -0.49
CA ILE A 394 -8.29 1.05 0.18
C ILE A 394 -8.58 -0.22 0.97
N VAL A 395 -8.31 -1.39 0.38
CA VAL A 395 -8.56 -2.68 1.04
C VAL A 395 -7.65 -2.86 2.26
N SER A 396 -6.38 -2.44 2.19
CA SER A 396 -5.48 -2.45 3.34
C SER A 396 -5.94 -1.55 4.49
N VAL A 397 -6.72 -0.51 4.19
CA VAL A 397 -7.24 0.44 5.19
C VAL A 397 -8.64 0.07 5.67
N GLY A 398 -9.49 -0.47 4.79
CA GLY A 398 -10.89 -0.81 5.09
C GLY A 398 -11.09 -2.18 5.73
N MET A 399 -10.13 -3.11 5.64
CA MET A 399 -10.29 -4.47 6.19
C MET A 399 -10.05 -4.59 7.70
N GLU A 400 -10.13 -3.48 8.44
CA GLU A 400 -10.37 -3.53 9.88
C GLU A 400 -11.81 -3.97 10.23
N SER A 401 -12.75 -4.01 9.27
CA SER A 401 -14.04 -4.69 9.48
C SER A 401 -14.68 -5.18 8.18
N ALA A 402 -15.25 -6.38 8.23
CA ALA A 402 -16.10 -7.03 7.22
C ALA A 402 -15.44 -7.91 6.12
N LYS A 403 -15.75 -9.20 6.29
CA LYS A 403 -15.75 -10.35 5.38
C LYS A 403 -16.31 -10.01 3.98
N VAL A 404 -15.58 -10.34 2.92
CA VAL A 404 -16.06 -10.20 1.53
C VAL A 404 -16.31 -11.57 0.92
N GLU A 405 -17.54 -11.76 0.46
CA GLU A 405 -18.01 -12.91 -0.32
C GLU A 405 -17.31 -12.99 -1.68
N GLY A 406 -16.89 -14.22 -2.02
CA GLY A 406 -16.18 -14.50 -3.26
C GLY A 406 -17.07 -14.39 -4.49
N VAL A 407 -16.70 -13.51 -5.41
CA VAL A 407 -17.25 -13.48 -6.77
C VAL A 407 -16.73 -14.70 -7.53
N ALA A 408 -17.63 -15.65 -7.79
CA ALA A 408 -17.38 -16.82 -8.62
C ALA A 408 -17.11 -16.40 -10.07
N GLY A 409 -15.85 -16.49 -10.50
CA GLY A 409 -15.45 -16.36 -11.89
C GLY A 409 -15.87 -17.60 -12.69
N ALA A 410 -16.57 -17.38 -13.81
CA ALA A 410 -17.05 -18.40 -14.73
C ALA A 410 -15.92 -19.31 -15.23
N ALA A 411 -16.09 -20.62 -15.02
CA ALA A 411 -15.18 -21.66 -15.46
C ALA A 411 -15.30 -21.90 -16.98
N LEU A 412 -14.17 -21.82 -17.68
CA LEU A 412 -14.02 -22.35 -19.03
C LEU A 412 -14.04 -23.89 -19.02
N PRO A 413 -14.50 -24.55 -20.10
CA PRO A 413 -14.68 -25.99 -20.14
C PRO A 413 -13.32 -26.70 -20.12
N GLN A 414 -13.04 -27.41 -19.02
CA GLN A 414 -11.88 -28.28 -18.88
C GLN A 414 -12.07 -29.57 -19.68
N GLN A 415 -11.17 -29.78 -20.62
CA GLN A 415 -11.01 -31.00 -21.39
C GLN A 415 -10.55 -32.15 -20.46
N SER A 416 -11.29 -33.26 -20.46
CA SER A 416 -11.10 -34.40 -19.55
C SER A 416 -9.81 -35.17 -19.85
N VAL A 417 -8.77 -34.90 -19.08
CA VAL A 417 -7.53 -35.70 -19.03
C VAL A 417 -7.77 -36.90 -18.09
N PRO A 418 -7.29 -38.13 -18.42
CA PRO A 418 -7.57 -39.34 -17.64
C PRO A 418 -7.10 -39.20 -16.19
N ARG A 419 -7.98 -39.63 -15.26
CA ARG A 419 -7.82 -39.56 -13.80
C ARG A 419 -6.74 -40.52 -13.31
N ALA A 420 -5.47 -40.13 -13.49
CA ALA A 420 -4.35 -40.77 -12.81
C ALA A 420 -4.35 -40.33 -11.34
N GLU A 421 -4.96 -41.15 -10.48
CA GLU A 421 -4.85 -41.04 -9.03
C GLU A 421 -3.40 -41.37 -8.64
N ARG A 422 -2.52 -40.36 -8.65
CA ARG A 422 -1.08 -40.51 -8.37
C ARG A 422 -0.71 -39.96 -6.99
N ALA A 423 -0.10 -40.88 -6.24
CA ALA A 423 0.74 -40.78 -5.05
C ALA A 423 0.86 -39.42 -4.35
N THR A 424 0.33 -39.34 -3.12
CA THR A 424 0.53 -38.23 -2.16
C THR A 424 1.81 -38.42 -1.33
N HIS A 425 2.91 -38.82 -1.96
CA HIS A 425 4.18 -39.10 -1.28
C HIS A 425 5.27 -38.20 -1.82
N CYS A 426 5.97 -37.48 -0.93
CA CYS A 426 7.10 -36.63 -1.29
C CYS A 426 8.30 -36.99 -0.41
N VAL A 427 9.49 -37.10 -0.99
CA VAL A 427 10.74 -37.31 -0.22
C VAL A 427 11.27 -35.95 0.20
N VAL A 428 11.42 -35.76 1.51
CA VAL A 428 11.86 -34.50 2.10
C VAL A 428 13.21 -34.69 2.81
N GLY A 429 14.13 -33.74 2.61
CA GLY A 429 15.45 -33.72 3.24
C GLY A 429 15.40 -33.43 4.75
N GLY A 430 16.51 -33.66 5.46
CA GLY A 430 16.56 -33.71 6.93
C GLY A 430 16.03 -32.48 7.67
N ALA A 431 16.42 -31.26 7.27
CA ALA A 431 15.98 -30.03 7.95
C ALA A 431 14.48 -29.76 7.76
N HIS A 432 14.00 -29.88 6.52
CA HIS A 432 12.59 -29.74 6.20
C HIS A 432 11.74 -30.84 6.87
N ALA A 433 12.22 -32.10 6.87
CA ALA A 433 11.56 -33.20 7.54
C ALA A 433 11.49 -32.98 9.07
N PHE A 434 12.54 -32.42 9.67
CA PHE A 434 12.55 -32.05 11.09
C PHE A 434 11.50 -30.99 11.43
N ILE A 435 11.42 -29.90 10.65
CA ILE A 435 10.40 -28.84 10.83
C ILE A 435 9.00 -29.42 10.68
N LEU A 436 8.76 -30.24 9.65
CA LEU A 436 7.48 -30.88 9.42
C LEU A 436 7.12 -31.87 10.54
N ARG A 437 8.12 -32.55 11.12
CA ARG A 437 7.90 -33.49 12.24
C ARG A 437 7.50 -32.77 13.51
N ILE A 438 8.18 -31.67 13.86
CA ILE A 438 7.76 -30.81 14.98
C ILE A 438 6.35 -30.28 14.73
N SER A 439 6.09 -29.78 13.53
CA SER A 439 4.76 -29.27 13.15
C SER A 439 3.68 -30.34 13.24
N SER A 440 4.02 -31.61 12.96
CA SER A 440 3.11 -32.76 13.09
C SER A 440 2.81 -33.11 14.55
N VAL A 441 3.82 -33.06 15.42
CA VAL A 441 3.64 -33.27 16.88
C VAL A 441 2.72 -32.22 17.50
N VAL A 442 2.89 -30.95 17.11
CA VAL A 442 2.05 -29.83 17.59
C VAL A 442 0.66 -29.82 16.92
N GLY A 443 0.38 -30.73 15.98
CA GLY A 443 -0.91 -30.82 15.29
C GLY A 443 -1.11 -29.74 14.21
N LEU A 444 -0.07 -29.01 13.81
CA LEU A 444 -0.13 -28.02 12.73
C LEU A 444 0.03 -28.64 11.33
N ALA A 445 0.68 -29.80 11.23
CA ALA A 445 0.96 -30.48 9.97
C ALA A 445 0.58 -31.97 10.04
N PRO A 446 -0.59 -32.40 9.51
CA PRO A 446 -1.07 -33.77 9.69
C PRO A 446 -0.35 -34.78 8.77
N LEU A 447 0.93 -35.00 9.05
CA LEU A 447 1.88 -35.73 8.23
C LEU A 447 2.36 -37.00 8.93
N ARG A 448 2.45 -38.08 8.14
CA ARG A 448 3.14 -39.33 8.49
C ARG A 448 4.49 -39.36 7.79
N PHE A 449 5.50 -39.77 8.54
CA PHE A 449 6.88 -39.87 8.09
C PHE A 449 7.27 -41.33 8.01
N GLU A 450 7.83 -41.74 6.89
CA GLU A 450 8.42 -43.05 6.68
C GLU A 450 9.89 -42.85 6.31
N SER A 451 10.80 -43.43 7.08
CA SER A 451 12.24 -43.31 6.80
C SER A 451 12.60 -44.13 5.57
N HIS A 452 13.30 -43.51 4.62
CA HIS A 452 13.74 -44.18 3.41
C HIS A 452 15.18 -43.77 3.08
N GLY A 453 16.15 -44.66 3.30
CA GLY A 453 17.58 -44.54 2.92
C GLY A 453 18.23 -43.16 3.09
N ALA A 454 17.99 -42.25 2.14
CA ALA A 454 18.55 -40.91 2.07
C ALA A 454 17.63 -39.77 2.56
N GLY A 455 16.40 -40.05 3.04
CA GLY A 455 15.44 -39.04 3.46
C GLY A 455 14.19 -39.58 4.15
N PHE A 456 13.17 -38.73 4.26
CA PHE A 456 11.87 -39.09 4.82
C PHE A 456 10.79 -38.97 3.74
N THR A 457 10.07 -40.06 3.47
CA THR A 457 8.85 -40.01 2.68
C THR A 457 7.73 -39.46 3.55
N VAL A 458 7.15 -38.36 3.11
CA VAL A 458 6.11 -37.62 3.81
C VAL A 458 4.78 -37.82 3.09
N SER A 459 3.76 -38.22 3.83
CA SER A 459 2.39 -38.38 3.32
C SER A 459 1.37 -37.79 4.31
N ILE A 460 0.20 -37.38 3.81
CA ILE A 460 -0.89 -36.89 4.67
C ILE A 460 -1.53 -38.08 5.36
N SER A 461 -1.61 -38.04 6.69
CA SER A 461 -2.23 -39.11 7.49
C SER A 461 -3.60 -38.69 7.99
N ARG A 462 -4.62 -39.51 7.70
CA ARG A 462 -5.98 -39.29 8.21
C ARG A 462 -6.02 -39.28 9.74
N ALA A 463 -5.27 -40.17 10.38
CA ALA A 463 -5.16 -40.21 11.84
C ALA A 463 -4.55 -38.92 12.41
N MET A 464 -3.51 -38.39 11.76
CA MET A 464 -2.91 -37.12 12.17
C MET A 464 -3.83 -35.92 11.89
N CYS A 465 -4.65 -35.96 10.83
CA CYS A 465 -5.69 -34.93 10.61
C CYS A 465 -6.70 -34.92 11.77
N VAL A 466 -7.18 -36.10 12.18
CA VAL A 466 -8.13 -36.22 13.31
C VAL A 466 -7.48 -35.73 14.60
N TYR A 467 -6.23 -36.12 14.87
CA TYR A 467 -5.45 -35.61 16.01
C TYR A 467 -5.34 -34.08 16.00
N SER A 468 -4.92 -33.50 14.87
CA SER A 468 -4.84 -32.04 14.69
C SER A 468 -6.16 -31.34 14.99
N TYR A 469 -7.28 -31.87 14.47
CA TYR A 469 -8.61 -31.29 14.67
C TYR A 469 -9.06 -31.36 16.13
N ILE A 470 -8.88 -32.51 16.78
CA ILE A 470 -9.22 -32.66 18.20
C ILE A 470 -8.36 -31.71 19.05
N LEU A 471 -7.05 -31.70 18.84
CA LEU A 471 -6.13 -30.84 19.59
C LEU A 471 -6.47 -29.35 19.43
N GLY A 472 -6.66 -28.88 18.19
CA GLY A 472 -7.03 -27.49 17.93
C GLY A 472 -8.39 -27.10 18.52
N THR A 473 -9.37 -28.01 18.49
CA THR A 473 -10.70 -27.78 19.09
C THR A 473 -10.60 -27.70 20.61
N VAL A 474 -9.89 -28.63 21.25
CA VAL A 474 -9.71 -28.65 22.70
C VAL A 474 -8.98 -27.38 23.16
N LEU A 475 -7.90 -26.99 22.48
CA LEU A 475 -7.20 -25.74 22.79
C LEU A 475 -8.10 -24.52 22.60
N GLY A 476 -8.86 -24.45 21.51
CA GLY A 476 -9.82 -23.37 21.27
C GLY A 476 -10.89 -23.28 22.36
N ILE A 477 -11.47 -24.41 22.77
CA ILE A 477 -12.45 -24.49 23.88
C ILE A 477 -11.79 -24.03 25.18
N CYS A 478 -10.62 -24.57 25.54
CA CYS A 478 -9.90 -24.17 26.76
C CYS A 478 -9.60 -22.66 26.79
N THR A 479 -9.18 -22.08 25.67
CA THR A 479 -8.92 -20.65 25.55
C THR A 479 -10.19 -19.82 25.70
N ILE A 480 -11.30 -20.21 25.05
CA ILE A 480 -12.58 -19.52 25.18
C ILE A 480 -13.14 -19.65 26.60
N THR A 481 -13.09 -20.84 27.21
CA THR A 481 -13.52 -21.06 28.60
C THR A 481 -12.65 -20.27 29.58
N GLY A 482 -11.34 -20.20 29.35
CA GLY A 482 -10.43 -19.36 30.13
C GLY A 482 -10.78 -17.88 30.01
N LEU A 483 -11.05 -17.39 28.80
CA LEU A 483 -11.50 -16.02 28.54
C LEU A 483 -12.84 -15.72 29.24
N VAL A 484 -13.82 -16.59 29.11
CA VAL A 484 -15.12 -16.47 29.81
C VAL A 484 -14.90 -16.44 31.32
N GLY A 485 -14.06 -17.32 31.87
CA GLY A 485 -13.70 -17.32 33.28
C GLY A 485 -13.13 -15.98 33.75
N VAL A 486 -12.21 -15.39 32.97
CA VAL A 486 -11.64 -14.07 33.24
C VAL A 486 -12.69 -12.96 33.18
N MET A 487 -13.62 -13.01 32.23
CA MET A 487 -14.70 -12.02 32.11
C MET A 487 -15.75 -12.14 33.22
N THR A 488 -16.05 -13.36 33.69
CA THR A 488 -17.02 -13.60 34.77
C THR A 488 -16.47 -13.31 36.17
N ALA A 489 -15.16 -13.16 36.33
CA ALA A 489 -14.52 -12.82 37.60
C ALA A 489 -14.59 -11.30 37.86
N GLU A 490 -15.81 -10.82 38.12
CA GLU A 490 -16.23 -9.41 38.06
C GLU A 490 -15.51 -8.43 39.02
N SER A 491 -14.79 -8.91 40.04
CA SER A 491 -14.20 -8.04 41.08
C SER A 491 -12.69 -8.15 41.31
N ASN A 492 -12.00 -9.17 40.78
CA ASN A 492 -10.59 -9.48 41.14
C ASN A 492 -9.67 -9.74 39.94
N SER A 493 -10.07 -9.39 38.71
CA SER A 493 -9.19 -9.57 37.54
C SER A 493 -8.00 -8.61 37.60
N VAL A 494 -6.83 -9.14 37.97
CA VAL A 494 -5.56 -8.38 38.11
C VAL A 494 -5.16 -7.66 36.83
N ARG A 495 -5.55 -8.18 35.66
CA ARG A 495 -5.16 -7.66 34.34
C ARG A 495 -6.21 -6.75 33.71
N MET A 496 -7.48 -6.88 34.09
CA MET A 496 -8.59 -6.33 33.32
C MET A 496 -9.60 -5.61 34.20
N GLN A 497 -9.17 -4.50 34.78
CA GLN A 497 -9.99 -3.70 35.68
C GLN A 497 -11.08 -2.91 34.92
N SER A 498 -10.91 -2.68 33.61
CA SER A 498 -11.90 -1.98 32.79
C SER A 498 -12.63 -2.93 31.83
N PRO A 499 -13.95 -2.76 31.60
CA PRO A 499 -14.71 -3.50 30.59
C PRO A 499 -14.11 -3.40 29.18
N ILE A 500 -13.44 -2.28 28.88
CA ILE A 500 -12.75 -2.03 27.61
C ILE A 500 -11.54 -2.94 27.46
N SER A 501 -10.71 -3.01 28.51
CA SER A 501 -9.56 -3.91 28.51
C SER A 501 -10.07 -5.33 28.29
N GLN A 502 -11.13 -5.74 29.01
CA GLN A 502 -11.79 -7.05 28.87
C GLN A 502 -12.24 -7.32 27.44
N ALA A 503 -12.93 -6.37 26.81
CA ALA A 503 -13.36 -6.48 25.42
C ALA A 503 -12.17 -6.55 24.44
N ALA A 504 -11.15 -5.71 24.62
CA ALA A 504 -9.96 -5.70 23.77
C ALA A 504 -9.17 -7.02 23.85
N SER A 505 -8.96 -7.55 25.06
CA SER A 505 -8.32 -8.87 25.20
C SER A 505 -9.23 -10.00 24.74
N ALA A 506 -10.55 -9.88 24.88
CA ALA A 506 -11.48 -10.86 24.35
C ALA A 506 -11.39 -10.91 22.83
N ILE A 507 -11.40 -9.76 22.17
CA ILE A 507 -11.22 -9.64 20.72
C ILE A 507 -9.86 -10.20 20.29
N ASP A 508 -8.77 -9.83 20.96
CA ASP A 508 -7.43 -10.32 20.65
C ASP A 508 -7.35 -11.86 20.78
N VAL A 509 -7.82 -12.40 21.91
CA VAL A 509 -7.88 -13.85 22.15
C VAL A 509 -8.76 -14.56 21.11
N LEU A 510 -9.91 -13.99 20.73
CA LEU A 510 -10.78 -14.55 19.70
C LEU A 510 -10.15 -14.51 18.31
N ILE A 511 -9.40 -13.46 17.97
CA ILE A 511 -8.62 -13.37 16.72
C ILE A 511 -7.56 -14.46 16.71
N VAL A 512 -6.82 -14.65 17.80
CA VAL A 512 -5.81 -15.73 17.92
C VAL A 512 -6.46 -17.11 17.76
N VAL A 513 -7.60 -17.36 18.41
CA VAL A 513 -8.36 -18.61 18.27
C VAL A 513 -8.85 -18.81 16.83
N ALA A 514 -9.36 -17.76 16.19
CA ALA A 514 -9.80 -17.82 14.79
C ALA A 514 -8.64 -18.15 13.84
N ILE A 515 -7.49 -17.51 14.01
CA ILE A 515 -6.26 -17.79 13.25
C ILE A 515 -5.82 -19.24 13.47
N ALA A 516 -5.82 -19.71 14.72
CA ALA A 516 -5.47 -21.09 15.06
C ALA A 516 -6.44 -22.09 14.41
N CYS A 517 -7.75 -21.81 14.41
CA CYS A 517 -8.77 -22.63 13.76
C CYS A 517 -8.56 -22.68 12.24
N VAL A 518 -8.42 -21.53 11.57
CA VAL A 518 -8.13 -21.48 10.12
C VAL A 518 -6.83 -22.22 9.79
N GLY A 519 -5.83 -22.09 10.67
CA GLY A 519 -4.61 -22.88 10.67
C GLY A 519 -4.91 -24.39 10.69
N VAL A 520 -5.43 -24.91 11.79
CA VAL A 520 -5.66 -26.33 12.01
C VAL A 520 -6.62 -26.95 10.99
N TYR A 521 -7.79 -26.34 10.76
CA TYR A 521 -8.81 -26.90 9.85
C TYR A 521 -8.39 -26.82 8.38
N GLY A 522 -7.67 -25.78 7.99
CA GLY A 522 -7.11 -25.64 6.64
C GLY A 522 -5.86 -26.49 6.39
N ALA A 523 -5.28 -27.12 7.43
CA ALA A 523 -3.98 -27.78 7.33
C ALA A 523 -3.91 -28.89 6.27
N PRO A 524 -4.89 -29.81 6.10
CA PRO A 524 -4.76 -30.86 5.10
C PRO A 524 -4.75 -30.35 3.66
N LYS A 525 -5.56 -29.33 3.35
CA LYS A 525 -5.59 -28.70 2.02
C LYS A 525 -4.27 -27.99 1.74
N ARG A 526 -3.77 -27.20 2.71
CA ARG A 526 -2.48 -26.51 2.58
C ARG A 526 -1.33 -27.49 2.46
N MET A 527 -1.32 -28.57 3.25
CA MET A 527 -0.27 -29.58 3.22
C MET A 527 -0.24 -30.35 1.90
N ARG A 528 -1.40 -30.62 1.30
CA ARG A 528 -1.47 -31.22 -0.05
C ARG A 528 -0.85 -30.32 -1.10
N ASN A 529 -1.13 -29.02 -1.05
CA ASN A 529 -0.53 -28.05 -1.96
C ASN A 529 0.98 -27.92 -1.71
N MET A 530 1.40 -27.91 -0.44
CA MET A 530 2.80 -27.88 -0.04
C MET A 530 3.57 -29.13 -0.50
N LEU A 531 2.99 -30.34 -0.39
CA LEU A 531 3.66 -31.56 -0.86
C LEU A 531 3.83 -31.59 -2.38
N LYS A 532 2.82 -31.14 -3.14
CA LYS A 532 2.93 -30.95 -4.60
C LYS A 532 4.03 -29.94 -4.94
N PHE A 533 4.10 -28.86 -4.16
CA PHE A 533 5.13 -27.85 -4.30
C PHE A 533 6.52 -28.44 -4.04
N VAL A 534 6.73 -29.13 -2.91
CA VAL A 534 8.05 -29.70 -2.58
C VAL A 534 8.47 -30.73 -3.62
N GLU A 535 7.53 -31.51 -4.17
CA GLU A 535 7.80 -32.40 -5.29
C GLU A 535 8.26 -31.63 -6.54
N HIS A 536 7.59 -30.52 -6.89
CA HIS A 536 8.05 -29.67 -7.99
C HIS A 536 9.45 -29.11 -7.71
N PHE A 537 9.74 -28.61 -6.51
CA PHE A 537 11.10 -28.16 -6.15
C PHE A 537 12.14 -29.27 -6.24
N ALA A 538 11.81 -30.48 -5.78
CA ALA A 538 12.72 -31.61 -5.90
C ALA A 538 13.05 -31.94 -7.37
N THR A 539 12.07 -31.83 -8.28
CA THR A 539 12.33 -31.99 -9.73
C THR A 539 13.20 -30.87 -10.29
N VAL A 540 12.99 -29.63 -9.83
CA VAL A 540 13.81 -28.47 -10.18
C VAL A 540 15.24 -28.66 -9.69
N ASP A 541 15.45 -28.99 -8.42
CA ASP A 541 16.77 -29.17 -7.83
C ASP A 541 17.54 -30.30 -8.50
N LYS A 542 16.86 -31.42 -8.80
CA LYS A 542 17.45 -32.53 -9.57
C LYS A 542 17.89 -32.08 -10.98
N SER A 543 17.17 -31.14 -11.60
CA SER A 543 17.53 -30.58 -12.91
C SER A 543 18.68 -29.57 -12.87
N VAL A 544 18.80 -28.81 -11.77
CA VAL A 544 19.83 -27.78 -11.60
C VAL A 544 21.14 -28.38 -11.08
N GLY A 545 21.11 -29.50 -10.35
CA GLY A 545 22.29 -30.13 -9.76
C GLY A 545 22.86 -29.33 -8.58
N SER A 546 22.02 -28.55 -7.90
CA SER A 546 22.45 -27.65 -6.83
C SER A 546 22.73 -28.41 -5.52
N GLN A 547 23.89 -28.17 -4.90
CA GLN A 547 24.20 -28.62 -3.55
C GLN A 547 23.68 -27.59 -2.52
N ALA A 548 22.40 -27.69 -2.14
CA ALA A 548 21.75 -26.77 -1.19
C ALA A 548 22.10 -27.03 0.30
N ALA A 549 22.81 -28.13 0.60
CA ALA A 549 22.97 -28.65 1.96
C ALA A 549 23.61 -27.69 2.99
N ALA A 550 24.50 -26.79 2.56
CA ALA A 550 25.18 -25.86 3.48
C ALA A 550 24.28 -24.69 3.93
N THR A 551 23.45 -24.17 3.02
CA THR A 551 22.47 -23.11 3.29
C THR A 551 21.31 -23.59 4.15
N GLU A 552 20.85 -24.84 3.95
CA GLU A 552 19.79 -25.44 4.75
C GLU A 552 20.15 -25.56 6.23
N ARG A 553 21.41 -25.90 6.56
CA ARG A 553 21.88 -26.00 7.95
C ARG A 553 21.81 -24.65 8.68
N LYS A 554 22.20 -23.56 8.02
CA LYS A 554 22.15 -22.20 8.62
C LYS A 554 20.72 -21.76 8.88
N GLN A 555 19.82 -21.99 7.93
CA GLN A 555 18.39 -21.67 8.09
C GLN A 555 17.75 -22.50 9.21
N CYS A 556 18.09 -23.78 9.31
CA CYS A 556 17.58 -24.65 10.38
C CYS A 556 18.02 -24.18 11.77
N ILE A 557 19.27 -23.72 11.92
CA ILE A 557 19.78 -23.16 13.19
C ILE A 557 19.01 -21.89 13.56
N ILE A 558 18.79 -20.97 12.61
CA ILE A 558 18.04 -19.73 12.86
C ILE A 558 16.61 -20.05 13.30
N ILE A 559 15.91 -20.92 12.59
CA ILE A 559 14.54 -21.34 12.94
C ILE A 559 14.51 -21.98 14.32
N PHE A 560 15.47 -22.84 14.65
CA PHE A 560 15.57 -23.48 15.95
C PHE A 560 15.78 -22.47 17.09
N VAL A 561 16.65 -21.47 16.89
CA VAL A 561 16.86 -20.38 17.85
C VAL A 561 15.58 -19.56 18.03
N CYS A 562 14.89 -19.19 16.94
CA CYS A 562 13.62 -18.47 17.02
C CYS A 562 12.53 -19.28 17.76
N LEU A 563 12.40 -20.57 17.50
CA LEU A 563 11.45 -21.45 18.17
C LEU A 563 11.77 -21.61 19.66
N THR A 564 13.05 -21.75 20.00
CA THR A 564 13.49 -21.87 21.40
C THR A 564 13.22 -20.58 22.17
N MET A 565 13.50 -19.42 21.56
CA MET A 565 13.18 -18.11 22.13
C MET A 565 11.67 -17.93 22.34
N PHE A 566 10.86 -18.29 21.33
CA PHE A 566 9.40 -18.22 21.45
C PHE A 566 8.87 -19.13 22.56
N LEU A 567 9.38 -20.35 22.67
CA LEU A 567 9.02 -21.27 23.76
C LEU A 567 9.39 -20.69 25.13
N ALA A 568 10.57 -20.09 25.27
CA ALA A 568 10.98 -19.42 26.50
C ALA A 568 10.05 -18.26 26.88
N LEU A 569 9.60 -17.46 25.90
CA LEU A 569 8.64 -16.38 26.13
C LEU A 569 7.29 -16.92 26.62
N VAL A 570 6.75 -17.95 25.98
CA VAL A 570 5.48 -18.58 26.38
C VAL A 570 5.58 -19.19 27.79
N LEU A 571 6.69 -19.87 28.10
CA LEU A 571 6.92 -20.43 29.44
C LEU A 571 7.08 -19.33 30.50
N ASN A 572 7.70 -18.21 30.14
CA ASN A 572 7.82 -17.06 31.04
C ASN A 572 6.46 -16.41 31.31
N ASP A 573 5.63 -16.21 30.28
CA ASP A 573 4.24 -15.74 30.41
C ASP A 573 3.45 -16.68 31.34
N PHE A 574 3.48 -17.99 31.05
CA PHE A 574 2.76 -18.97 31.86
C PHE A 574 3.26 -18.99 33.32
N GLY A 575 4.57 -18.93 33.52
CA GLY A 575 5.19 -18.87 34.85
C GLY A 575 4.79 -17.61 35.62
N PHE A 576 4.69 -16.46 34.94
CA PHE A 576 4.19 -15.22 35.53
C PHE A 576 2.73 -15.36 35.96
N TYR A 577 1.84 -15.84 35.08
CA TYR A 577 0.43 -16.07 35.42
C TYR A 577 0.26 -17.04 36.58
N PHE A 578 1.03 -18.12 36.59
CA PHE A 578 0.98 -19.11 37.66
C PHE A 578 1.40 -18.50 39.01
N ARG A 579 2.46 -17.68 39.02
CA ARG A 579 2.91 -16.98 40.24
C ARG A 579 1.88 -15.98 40.74
N GLU A 580 1.25 -15.21 39.85
CA GLU A 580 0.20 -14.27 40.27
C GLU A 580 -1.07 -14.97 40.74
N ALA A 581 -1.48 -16.04 40.06
CA ALA A 581 -2.56 -16.89 40.54
C ALA A 581 -2.25 -17.46 41.93
N GLN A 582 -1.01 -17.87 42.20
CA GLN A 582 -0.60 -18.32 43.54
C GLN A 582 -0.65 -17.22 44.60
N LYS A 583 -0.35 -15.95 44.27
CA LYS A 583 -0.46 -14.83 45.22
C LYS A 583 -1.93 -14.56 45.58
N VAL A 584 -2.81 -14.48 44.58
CA VAL A 584 -4.26 -14.29 44.78
C VAL A 584 -4.86 -15.46 45.58
N ASN A 585 -4.44 -16.69 45.30
CA ASN A 585 -4.94 -17.89 45.98
C ASN A 585 -4.37 -18.08 47.41
N ARG A 586 -3.35 -17.30 47.81
CA ARG A 586 -2.91 -17.23 49.22
C ARG A 586 -3.84 -16.35 50.08
N GLU A 587 -4.59 -15.44 49.46
CA GLU A 587 -5.52 -14.54 50.15
C GLU A 587 -6.94 -15.11 50.26
N LEU A 588 -7.37 -15.97 49.32
CA LEU A 588 -8.58 -16.77 49.46
C LEU A 588 -8.33 -18.00 50.34
N LYS A 589 -8.99 -18.07 51.51
CA LYS A 589 -8.98 -19.25 52.42
C LYS A 589 -9.12 -20.55 51.62
N LYS A 590 -8.13 -21.43 51.76
CA LYS A 590 -8.01 -22.75 51.09
C LYS A 590 -9.36 -23.47 50.94
N PRO A 591 -9.91 -23.59 49.72
CA PRO A 591 -10.93 -24.59 49.45
C PRO A 591 -10.25 -25.96 49.46
N LYS A 592 -10.66 -26.82 50.40
CA LYS A 592 -10.36 -28.26 50.37
C LYS A 592 -11.11 -28.88 49.17
N ALA A 593 -10.51 -28.92 47.99
CA ALA A 593 -10.75 -29.93 46.93
C ALA A 593 -10.19 -29.48 45.56
N TRP A 594 -8.88 -29.64 45.33
CA TRP A 594 -8.30 -29.62 43.97
C TRP A 594 -7.30 -30.77 43.80
N SER A 595 -7.66 -31.95 44.32
CA SER A 595 -6.83 -33.15 44.29
C SER A 595 -7.24 -34.11 43.17
N LEU A 596 -7.37 -33.67 41.91
CA LEU A 596 -7.77 -34.58 40.81
C LEU A 596 -7.34 -34.09 39.40
N LEU A 597 -6.10 -33.66 39.21
CA LEU A 597 -5.51 -33.57 37.86
C LEU A 597 -4.09 -34.14 37.86
N ASN A 598 -4.01 -35.46 37.66
CA ASN A 598 -2.79 -36.20 37.39
C ASN A 598 -3.01 -36.90 36.04
N ILE A 599 -2.48 -36.34 34.95
CA ILE A 599 -2.72 -36.82 33.57
C ILE A 599 -1.39 -37.09 32.88
N TYR A 600 -1.14 -38.39 32.71
CA TYR A 600 -0.39 -39.12 31.68
C TYR A 600 1.02 -38.68 31.26
N ALA A 601 2.02 -39.43 31.75
CA ALA A 601 3.33 -39.58 31.13
C ALA A 601 3.26 -40.60 29.99
N ILE A 602 3.44 -40.14 28.75
CA ILE A 602 3.58 -40.99 27.56
C ILE A 602 5.05 -41.44 27.45
N ARG A 603 5.29 -42.75 27.63
CA ARG A 603 6.58 -43.41 27.33
C ARG A 603 6.78 -43.46 25.81
N VAL A 604 7.77 -42.73 25.32
CA VAL A 604 8.29 -42.89 23.95
C VAL A 604 9.26 -44.08 23.94
N ALA A 605 8.92 -45.13 23.20
CA ALA A 605 9.76 -46.31 23.02
C ALA A 605 11.00 -45.99 22.16
N LYS A 606 12.13 -46.56 22.55
CA LYS A 606 13.41 -46.48 21.84
C LYS A 606 13.32 -47.42 20.63
N VAL A 607 13.54 -46.89 19.42
CA VAL A 607 13.61 -47.68 18.18
C VAL A 607 15.09 -47.81 17.82
N ASP A 608 15.58 -49.04 17.82
CA ASP A 608 16.95 -49.39 17.45
C ASP A 608 17.12 -49.29 15.92
N SER A 609 18.14 -48.55 15.51
CA SER A 609 18.54 -48.40 14.12
C SER A 609 19.61 -49.44 13.76
N GLN A 610 19.21 -50.49 13.05
CA GLN A 610 20.10 -51.49 12.46
C GLN A 610 20.38 -51.12 10.99
N GLY A 611 21.67 -51.02 10.65
CA GLY A 611 22.13 -50.58 9.33
C GLY A 611 22.04 -51.68 8.28
N PHE A 612 21.58 -51.29 7.08
CA PHE A 612 21.83 -52.03 5.85
C PHE A 612 22.17 -51.04 4.74
N ALA A 613 23.40 -51.14 4.25
CA ALA A 613 23.85 -50.54 3.01
C ALA A 613 23.50 -51.50 1.87
N ASN A 614 22.87 -50.98 0.82
CA ASN A 614 23.04 -51.52 -0.52
C ASN A 614 22.81 -50.43 -1.55
N ASP A 615 23.87 -50.19 -2.31
CA ASP A 615 23.96 -49.26 -3.44
C ASP A 615 23.12 -49.76 -4.62
N ARG A 616 22.30 -48.87 -5.18
CA ARG A 616 21.71 -49.04 -6.51
C ARG A 616 21.92 -47.76 -7.30
N GLU A 617 22.75 -47.85 -8.34
CA GLU A 617 22.99 -46.78 -9.30
C GLU A 617 21.71 -46.44 -10.07
N GLU A 618 21.12 -45.29 -9.74
CA GLU A 618 20.04 -44.68 -10.48
C GLU A 618 20.62 -43.72 -11.54
N LYS A 619 20.43 -44.04 -12.83
CA LYS A 619 20.87 -43.23 -13.98
C LYS A 619 20.40 -41.77 -13.84
N GLN A 620 21.33 -40.86 -13.52
CA GLN A 620 21.08 -39.41 -13.44
C GLN A 620 20.87 -38.80 -14.84
N VAL A 621 19.61 -38.72 -15.26
CA VAL A 621 19.19 -37.92 -16.42
C VAL A 621 18.79 -36.54 -15.91
N GLY A 622 19.58 -35.50 -16.21
CA GLY A 622 19.05 -34.13 -16.18
C GLY A 622 19.89 -32.98 -15.62
N VAL A 623 21.17 -33.15 -15.29
CA VAL A 623 21.97 -32.05 -14.70
C VAL A 623 22.43 -31.02 -15.75
N ILE A 624 22.08 -29.73 -15.58
CA ILE A 624 22.51 -28.64 -16.49
C ILE A 624 23.99 -28.29 -16.30
N ILE A 625 24.50 -28.33 -15.05
CA ILE A 625 25.88 -27.99 -14.70
C ILE A 625 26.51 -29.16 -13.95
N LYS A 626 27.54 -29.78 -14.54
CA LYS A 626 28.33 -30.81 -13.87
C LYS A 626 29.64 -30.18 -13.42
N ARG A 627 29.93 -30.25 -12.13
CA ARG A 627 31.26 -29.93 -11.61
C ARG A 627 32.21 -31.02 -12.08
N THR A 628 33.21 -30.67 -12.87
CA THR A 628 34.27 -31.61 -13.22
C THR A 628 35.14 -31.89 -11.99
N VAL A 629 35.94 -32.96 -12.05
CA VAL A 629 36.90 -33.30 -10.98
C VAL A 629 37.88 -32.14 -10.71
N SER A 630 38.09 -31.24 -11.69
CA SER A 630 38.86 -29.99 -11.54
C SER A 630 38.17 -28.87 -10.76
N GLY A 631 36.90 -29.04 -10.33
CA GLY A 631 36.13 -28.01 -9.63
C GLY A 631 35.48 -26.96 -10.53
N GLU A 632 35.82 -26.92 -11.82
CA GLU A 632 35.21 -25.99 -12.78
C GLU A 632 33.78 -26.43 -13.19
N PRO A 633 32.80 -25.51 -13.17
CA PRO A 633 31.46 -25.82 -13.65
C PRO A 633 31.44 -25.88 -15.18
N ARG A 634 31.13 -27.05 -15.75
CA ARG A 634 30.89 -27.20 -17.20
C ARG A 634 29.41 -27.41 -17.47
N LEU A 635 28.90 -26.70 -18.48
CA LEU A 635 27.57 -26.92 -19.04
C LEU A 635 27.52 -28.29 -19.71
N VAL A 636 26.63 -29.16 -19.24
CA VAL A 636 26.43 -30.51 -19.82
C VAL A 636 25.56 -30.45 -21.08
N VAL A 637 24.78 -29.38 -21.22
CA VAL A 637 23.84 -29.15 -22.31
C VAL A 637 24.26 -27.96 -23.17
N SER A 638 23.79 -27.93 -24.42
CA SER A 638 23.99 -26.77 -25.29
C SER A 638 23.47 -25.48 -24.62
N PRO A 639 24.07 -24.30 -24.83
CA PRO A 639 23.58 -23.04 -24.28
C PRO A 639 22.12 -22.76 -24.65
N CYS A 640 21.70 -23.12 -25.87
CA CYS A 640 20.33 -22.98 -26.34
C CYS A 640 19.34 -23.84 -25.53
N ASP A 641 19.73 -25.07 -25.18
CA ASP A 641 18.90 -25.94 -24.34
C ASP A 641 18.94 -25.54 -22.87
N ALA A 642 20.07 -25.03 -22.37
CA ALA A 642 20.15 -24.46 -21.04
C ALA A 642 19.15 -23.30 -20.87
N VAL A 643 19.15 -22.34 -21.80
CA VAL A 643 18.21 -21.19 -21.77
C VAL A 643 16.76 -21.66 -21.88
N ARG A 644 16.46 -22.64 -22.74
CA ARG A 644 15.10 -23.19 -22.86
C ARG A 644 14.64 -23.87 -21.57
N ARG A 645 15.51 -24.66 -20.94
CA ARG A 645 15.20 -25.31 -19.66
C ARG A 645 15.03 -24.28 -18.54
N LEU A 646 15.85 -23.24 -18.51
CA LEU A 646 15.74 -22.15 -17.54
C LEU A 646 14.44 -21.34 -17.72
N ALA A 647 14.01 -21.10 -18.96
CA ALA A 647 12.74 -20.44 -19.26
C ALA A 647 11.53 -21.28 -18.83
N ALA A 648 11.54 -22.58 -19.10
CA ALA A 648 10.51 -23.51 -18.63
C ALA A 648 10.49 -23.59 -17.09
N LEU A 649 11.68 -23.60 -16.48
CA LEU A 649 11.84 -23.59 -15.04
C LEU A 649 11.27 -22.31 -14.40
N HIS A 650 11.56 -21.15 -14.98
CA HIS A 650 10.98 -19.88 -14.53
C HIS A 650 9.45 -19.88 -14.64
N GLY A 651 8.88 -20.41 -15.73
CA GLY A 651 7.43 -20.56 -15.86
C GLY A 651 6.84 -21.41 -14.74
N THR A 652 7.47 -22.54 -14.44
CA THR A 652 7.07 -23.42 -13.32
C THR A 652 7.17 -22.69 -11.99
N LEU A 653 8.23 -21.88 -11.78
CA LEU A 653 8.40 -21.07 -10.58
C LEU A 653 7.32 -20.00 -10.42
N CYS A 654 6.90 -19.35 -11.51
CA CYS A 654 5.77 -18.39 -11.50
C CYS A 654 4.46 -19.07 -11.07
N ASP A 655 4.16 -20.24 -11.64
CA ASP A 655 2.94 -21.01 -11.32
C ASP A 655 2.94 -21.42 -9.85
N VAL A 656 4.10 -21.85 -9.38
CA VAL A 656 4.39 -22.20 -8.00
C VAL A 656 4.15 -21.02 -7.04
N VAL A 657 4.70 -19.84 -7.34
CA VAL A 657 4.53 -18.63 -6.51
C VAL A 657 3.06 -18.19 -6.49
N THR A 658 2.37 -18.28 -7.64
CA THR A 658 0.94 -18.00 -7.74
C THR A 658 0.12 -18.99 -6.90
N SER A 659 0.50 -20.27 -6.90
CA SER A 659 -0.14 -21.29 -6.07
C SER A 659 0.13 -21.09 -4.57
N ILE A 660 1.32 -20.62 -4.19
CA ILE A 660 1.61 -20.23 -2.80
C ILE A 660 0.70 -19.06 -2.42
N ASP A 661 0.63 -18.02 -3.25
CA ASP A 661 -0.20 -16.85 -2.98
C ASP A 661 -1.67 -17.24 -2.80
N ALA A 662 -2.22 -18.07 -3.68
CA ALA A 662 -3.58 -18.58 -3.55
C ALA A 662 -3.81 -19.44 -2.28
N SER A 663 -2.77 -20.10 -1.75
CA SER A 663 -2.88 -21.01 -0.60
C SER A 663 -2.57 -20.35 0.75
N TYR A 664 -1.66 -19.39 0.76
CA TYR A 664 -1.07 -18.76 1.95
C TYR A 664 -1.26 -17.25 1.99
N GLY A 665 -1.77 -16.63 0.93
CA GLY A 665 -2.00 -15.18 0.86
C GLY A 665 -2.88 -14.69 2.01
N LEU A 666 -4.07 -15.29 2.21
CA LEU A 666 -4.97 -14.91 3.30
C LEU A 666 -4.35 -15.11 4.70
N PRO A 667 -3.82 -16.30 5.06
CA PRO A 667 -3.13 -16.48 6.34
C PRO A 667 -2.01 -15.45 6.56
N LEU A 668 -1.23 -15.15 5.52
CA LEU A 668 -0.11 -14.23 5.64
C LEU A 668 -0.56 -12.78 5.83
N ILE A 669 -1.64 -12.36 5.17
CA ILE A 669 -2.28 -11.06 5.40
C ILE A 669 -2.76 -10.95 6.84
N VAL A 670 -3.46 -11.98 7.33
CA VAL A 670 -3.97 -11.97 8.71
C VAL A 670 -2.81 -11.90 9.71
N ILE A 671 -1.72 -12.64 9.47
CA ILE A 671 -0.50 -12.55 10.28
C ILE A 671 0.10 -11.14 10.20
N LEU A 672 0.16 -10.53 9.01
CA LEU A 672 0.73 -9.20 8.83
C LEU A 672 -0.10 -8.14 9.57
N ILE A 673 -1.42 -8.13 9.40
CA ILE A 673 -2.35 -7.22 10.08
C ILE A 673 -2.24 -7.40 11.60
N SER A 674 -2.32 -8.65 12.09
CA SER A 674 -2.17 -8.95 13.52
C SER A 674 -0.84 -8.44 14.05
N THR A 675 0.26 -8.64 13.32
CA THR A 675 1.59 -8.20 13.73
C THR A 675 1.71 -6.68 13.77
N LEU A 676 1.12 -5.97 12.79
CA LEU A 676 1.08 -4.50 12.77
C LEU A 676 0.24 -3.95 13.92
N LEU A 677 -0.94 -4.51 14.18
CA LEU A 677 -1.78 -4.12 15.31
C LEU A 677 -1.05 -4.29 16.64
N HIS A 678 -0.33 -5.41 16.82
CA HIS A 678 0.48 -5.63 18.01
C HIS A 678 1.67 -4.68 18.10
N LEU A 679 2.31 -4.36 16.97
CA LEU A 679 3.43 -3.43 16.92
C LEU A 679 3.00 -1.98 17.23
N ILE A 680 1.74 -1.63 16.95
CA ILE A 680 1.15 -0.33 17.32
C ILE A 680 0.67 -0.34 18.78
N GLY A 681 -0.06 -1.38 19.18
CA GLY A 681 -0.67 -1.46 20.52
C GLY A 681 0.34 -1.70 21.64
N THR A 682 1.34 -2.56 21.44
CA THR A 682 2.28 -2.95 22.50
C THR A 682 3.13 -1.78 23.01
N PRO A 683 3.73 -0.94 22.14
CA PRO A 683 4.44 0.26 22.60
C PRO A 683 3.51 1.26 23.29
N TYR A 684 2.26 1.39 22.84
CA TYR A 684 1.26 2.23 23.51
C TYR A 684 1.01 1.75 24.94
N PHE A 685 0.78 0.45 25.15
CA PHE A 685 0.64 -0.12 26.50
C PHE A 685 1.91 0.02 27.33
N ALA A 686 3.09 -0.07 26.70
CA ALA A 686 4.36 0.13 27.40
C ALA A 686 4.50 1.57 27.88
N VAL A 687 4.17 2.55 27.04
CA VAL A 687 4.17 3.98 27.40
C VAL A 687 3.13 4.27 28.47
N MET A 688 1.91 3.74 28.33
CA MET A 688 0.87 3.89 29.36
C MET A 688 1.31 3.29 30.70
N GLU A 689 1.94 2.11 30.70
CA GLU A 689 2.46 1.54 31.94
C GLU A 689 3.58 2.39 32.53
N ILE A 690 4.53 2.88 31.71
CA ILE A 690 5.61 3.78 32.18
C ILE A 690 5.03 5.03 32.83
N LEU A 691 3.96 5.59 32.26
CA LEU A 691 3.33 6.83 32.73
C LEU A 691 2.46 6.60 33.98
N VAL A 692 1.77 5.47 34.08
CA VAL A 692 0.78 5.19 35.12
C VAL A 692 1.35 4.39 36.30
N SER A 693 2.34 3.53 36.06
CA SER A 693 2.87 2.62 37.08
C SER A 693 4.40 2.49 37.04
N THR A 694 5.07 3.11 38.00
CA THR A 694 6.53 2.97 38.20
C THR A 694 6.94 1.66 38.87
N GLU A 695 6.00 0.86 39.38
CA GLU A 695 6.31 -0.25 40.29
C GLU A 695 6.36 -1.64 39.64
N ARG A 696 6.18 -1.77 38.32
CA ARG A 696 6.06 -3.08 37.63
C ARG A 696 7.08 -3.30 36.51
N PRO A 697 8.40 -3.31 36.80
CA PRO A 697 9.44 -3.47 35.77
C PRO A 697 9.36 -4.79 34.99
N HIS A 698 8.84 -5.86 35.61
CA HIS A 698 8.66 -7.15 34.95
C HIS A 698 7.64 -7.09 33.80
N TYR A 699 6.57 -6.32 33.95
CA TYR A 699 5.57 -6.16 32.89
C TYR A 699 6.17 -5.38 31.71
N LEU A 700 6.94 -4.33 32.00
CA LEU A 700 7.65 -3.58 30.97
C LEU A 700 8.63 -4.46 30.16
N ILE A 701 9.43 -5.29 30.84
CA ILE A 701 10.33 -6.25 30.17
C ILE A 701 9.53 -7.20 29.28
N LEU A 702 8.38 -7.68 29.76
CA LEU A 702 7.50 -8.56 28.98
C LEU A 702 6.97 -7.87 27.72
N LEU A 703 6.52 -6.62 27.82
CA LEU A 703 6.04 -5.84 26.67
C LEU A 703 7.15 -5.58 25.65
N VAL A 704 8.37 -5.26 26.10
CA VAL A 704 9.53 -5.08 25.22
C VAL A 704 9.87 -6.39 24.49
N LEU A 705 9.86 -7.51 25.20
CA LEU A 705 10.11 -8.83 24.60
C LEU A 705 9.04 -9.21 23.58
N TRP A 706 7.76 -8.96 23.87
CA TRP A 706 6.66 -9.17 22.91
C TRP A 706 6.80 -8.27 21.68
N SER A 707 7.05 -6.97 21.87
CA SER A 707 7.29 -6.03 20.78
C SER A 707 8.44 -6.50 19.88
N THR A 708 9.56 -6.92 20.48
CA THR A 708 10.71 -7.49 19.76
C THR A 708 10.31 -8.74 18.98
N ALA A 709 9.52 -9.63 19.57
CA ALA A 709 9.04 -10.84 18.90
C ALA A 709 8.12 -10.52 17.69
N HIS A 710 7.25 -9.50 17.81
CA HIS A 710 6.41 -9.03 16.71
C HIS A 710 7.23 -8.38 15.60
N LEU A 711 8.23 -7.57 15.94
CA LEU A 711 9.16 -6.98 14.97
C LEU A 711 9.96 -8.06 14.22
N LEU A 712 10.51 -9.05 14.93
CA LEU A 712 11.22 -10.18 14.31
C LEU A 712 10.31 -10.99 13.38
N ARG A 713 9.03 -11.16 13.75
CA ARG A 713 8.02 -11.81 12.89
C ARG A 713 7.79 -11.01 11.60
N LEU A 714 7.64 -9.69 11.70
CA LEU A 714 7.48 -8.80 10.55
C LEU A 714 8.70 -8.86 9.62
N ILE A 715 9.91 -8.76 10.19
CA ILE A 715 11.17 -8.85 9.44
C ILE A 715 11.28 -10.21 8.74
N GLY A 716 10.97 -11.32 9.42
CA GLY A 716 11.03 -12.66 8.83
C GLY A 716 10.13 -12.80 7.60
N VAL A 717 8.89 -12.28 7.69
CA VAL A 717 7.95 -12.29 6.55
C VAL A 717 8.44 -11.38 5.42
N MET A 718 8.86 -10.16 5.73
CA MET A 718 9.28 -9.17 4.73
C MET A 718 10.58 -9.52 4.03
N GLU A 719 11.59 -9.97 4.77
CA GLU A 719 12.92 -10.27 4.24
C GLU A 719 12.85 -11.44 3.25
N SER A 720 12.00 -12.44 3.50
CA SER A 720 11.78 -13.54 2.57
C SER A 720 11.26 -13.06 1.20
N GLY A 721 10.29 -12.15 1.19
CA GLY A 721 9.78 -11.55 -0.04
C GLY A 721 10.82 -10.67 -0.75
N HIS A 722 11.59 -9.90 0.02
CA HIS A 722 12.65 -9.06 -0.52
C HIS A 722 13.75 -9.87 -1.22
N LEU A 723 14.18 -10.98 -0.62
CA LEU A 723 15.20 -11.87 -1.20
C LEU A 723 14.74 -12.47 -2.53
N ILE A 724 13.46 -12.87 -2.64
CA ILE A 724 12.89 -13.37 -3.90
C ILE A 724 12.97 -12.29 -4.99
N VAL A 725 12.55 -11.06 -4.68
CA VAL A 725 12.58 -9.95 -5.64
C VAL A 725 14.03 -9.59 -6.02
N ALA A 726 14.96 -9.62 -5.06
CA ALA A 726 16.37 -9.34 -5.30
C ALA A 726 17.00 -10.37 -6.26
N GLU A 727 16.73 -11.66 -6.07
CA GLU A 727 17.23 -12.72 -6.94
C GLU A 727 16.59 -12.69 -8.34
N VAL A 728 15.31 -12.33 -8.46
CA VAL A 728 14.65 -12.11 -9.76
C VAL A 728 15.29 -10.92 -10.51
N LYS A 729 15.57 -9.81 -9.81
CA LYS A 729 16.28 -8.67 -10.39
C LYS A 729 17.70 -9.02 -10.85
N LYS A 730 18.43 -9.81 -10.04
CA LYS A 730 19.75 -10.31 -10.40
C LYS A 730 19.69 -11.21 -11.64
N THR A 731 18.70 -12.11 -11.72
CA THR A 731 18.45 -12.95 -12.90
C THR A 731 18.18 -12.11 -14.13
N LYS A 732 17.32 -11.09 -14.05
CA LYS A 732 17.07 -10.13 -15.13
C LYS A 732 18.35 -9.44 -15.61
N SER A 733 19.20 -9.00 -14.68
CA SER A 733 20.50 -8.39 -15.00
C SER A 733 21.43 -9.36 -15.75
N ILE A 734 21.55 -10.60 -15.27
CA ILE A 734 22.38 -11.64 -15.91
C ILE A 734 21.88 -11.94 -17.33
N ILE A 735 20.56 -12.13 -17.51
CA ILE A 735 19.98 -12.38 -18.83
C ILE A 735 20.17 -11.19 -19.76
N SER A 736 20.07 -9.95 -19.25
CA SER A 736 20.37 -8.75 -20.03
C SER A 736 21.83 -8.73 -20.49
N HIS A 737 22.78 -9.05 -19.61
CA HIS A 737 24.19 -9.15 -19.97
C HIS A 737 24.45 -10.26 -21.01
N LEU A 738 23.86 -11.44 -20.82
CA LEU A 738 23.97 -12.53 -21.80
C LEU A 738 23.39 -12.15 -23.16
N MET A 739 22.29 -11.38 -23.19
CA MET A 739 21.74 -10.85 -24.44
C MET A 739 22.69 -9.87 -25.13
N THR A 740 23.48 -9.09 -24.38
CA THR A 740 24.48 -8.18 -24.96
C THR A 740 25.74 -8.88 -25.43
N SER A 741 26.12 -10.00 -24.81
CA SER A 741 27.32 -10.76 -25.17
C SER A 741 27.07 -11.83 -26.22
N ALA A 742 25.83 -12.30 -26.38
CA ALA A 742 25.49 -13.29 -27.40
C ALA A 742 25.56 -12.68 -28.81
N PRO A 743 26.09 -13.41 -29.82
CA PRO A 743 26.12 -12.93 -31.19
C PRO A 743 24.69 -12.62 -31.68
N SER A 744 24.55 -11.49 -32.37
CA SER A 744 23.26 -10.91 -32.78
C SER A 744 22.47 -11.81 -33.74
N SER A 745 23.17 -12.65 -34.51
CA SER A 745 22.60 -13.67 -35.41
C SER A 745 22.84 -15.08 -34.86
N GLY A 746 21.85 -15.64 -34.17
CA GLY A 746 21.91 -17.02 -33.70
C GLY A 746 20.66 -17.47 -32.95
N GLU A 747 20.42 -18.78 -32.94
CA GLU A 747 19.31 -19.39 -32.21
C GLU A 747 19.32 -19.03 -30.72
N LEU A 748 20.52 -18.91 -30.13
CA LEU A 748 20.72 -18.52 -28.73
C LEU A 748 20.15 -17.12 -28.44
N SER A 749 20.40 -16.14 -29.32
CA SER A 749 19.88 -14.78 -29.18
C SER A 749 18.35 -14.75 -29.27
N ALA A 750 17.76 -15.54 -30.17
CA ALA A 750 16.32 -15.69 -30.27
C ALA A 750 15.71 -16.27 -28.97
N ARG A 751 16.32 -17.33 -28.41
CA ARG A 751 15.87 -17.95 -27.16
C ARG A 751 16.05 -17.05 -25.94
N LEU A 752 17.19 -16.37 -25.82
CA LEU A 752 17.43 -15.38 -24.76
C LEU A 752 16.43 -14.23 -24.81
N LYS A 753 16.05 -13.78 -26.02
CA LYS A 753 15.03 -12.75 -26.21
C LYS A 753 13.63 -13.21 -25.80
N ILE A 754 13.27 -14.47 -26.06
CA ILE A 754 12.02 -15.05 -25.57
C ILE A 754 12.04 -15.14 -24.04
N PHE A 755 13.13 -15.63 -23.46
CA PHE A 755 13.24 -15.76 -22.02
C PHE A 755 13.24 -14.40 -21.30
N SER A 756 13.96 -13.41 -21.83
CA SER A 756 13.92 -12.03 -21.35
C SER A 756 12.51 -11.44 -21.41
N ARG A 757 11.76 -11.67 -22.50
CA ARG A 757 10.34 -11.27 -22.56
C ARG A 757 9.51 -11.96 -21.49
N GLN A 758 9.72 -13.24 -21.24
CA GLN A 758 9.01 -13.95 -20.19
C GLN A 758 9.31 -13.37 -18.80
N LEU A 759 10.58 -13.08 -18.49
CA LEU A 759 11.00 -12.41 -17.25
C LEU A 759 10.39 -11.02 -17.09
N MET A 760 10.18 -10.29 -18.19
CA MET A 760 9.57 -8.95 -18.16
C MET A 760 8.05 -8.99 -18.07
N LEU A 761 7.40 -10.01 -18.65
CA LEU A 761 5.94 -10.16 -18.63
C LEU A 761 5.43 -10.82 -17.34
N GLN A 762 6.24 -11.68 -16.72
CA GLN A 762 5.93 -12.40 -15.49
C GLN A 762 6.89 -11.94 -14.40
N ASP A 763 6.62 -10.78 -13.79
CA ASP A 763 7.40 -10.36 -12.63
C ASP A 763 6.99 -11.19 -11.42
N VAL A 764 7.93 -12.00 -10.93
CA VAL A 764 7.73 -12.83 -9.73
C VAL A 764 7.81 -11.90 -8.52
N THR A 765 6.69 -11.24 -8.25
CA THR A 765 6.48 -10.47 -7.03
C THR A 765 5.50 -11.21 -6.17
N TYR A 766 5.90 -11.50 -4.94
CA TYR A 766 5.00 -12.11 -3.98
C TYR A 766 4.18 -11.01 -3.32
N SER A 767 2.89 -10.96 -3.69
CA SER A 767 1.91 -10.01 -3.19
C SER A 767 0.71 -10.79 -2.66
N PRO A 768 0.67 -11.09 -1.35
CA PRO A 768 -0.43 -11.82 -0.71
C PRO A 768 -1.78 -11.27 -1.14
N MET A 769 -2.58 -12.06 -1.85
CA MET A 769 -3.88 -11.68 -2.44
C MET A 769 -3.85 -10.37 -3.25
N GLY A 770 -2.69 -9.99 -3.79
CA GLY A 770 -2.50 -8.72 -4.48
C GLY A 770 -2.53 -7.48 -3.60
N LEU A 771 -2.50 -7.61 -2.25
CA LEU A 771 -2.60 -6.47 -1.32
C LEU A 771 -1.31 -5.65 -1.25
N CYS A 772 -0.21 -6.28 -0.84
CA CYS A 772 1.07 -5.61 -0.65
C CYS A 772 2.22 -6.47 -1.13
N THR A 773 3.13 -5.90 -1.92
CA THR A 773 4.39 -6.58 -2.26
C THR A 773 5.27 -6.63 -1.02
N LEU A 774 5.67 -7.83 -0.58
CA LEU A 774 6.55 -7.99 0.58
C LEU A 774 7.97 -7.52 0.21
N GLN A 775 8.26 -6.25 0.44
CA GLN A 775 9.56 -5.64 0.16
C GLN A 775 10.00 -4.75 1.33
N ARG A 776 11.32 -4.56 1.49
CA ARG A 776 11.91 -3.67 2.52
C ARG A 776 11.33 -2.24 2.61
N PRO A 777 10.85 -1.60 1.53
CA PRO A 777 10.17 -0.31 1.65
C PRO A 777 8.95 -0.35 2.59
N LEU A 778 8.31 -1.50 2.78
CA LEU A 778 7.23 -1.65 3.75
C LEU A 778 7.76 -1.58 5.19
N ILE A 779 8.92 -2.17 5.47
CA ILE A 779 9.61 -2.04 6.77
C ILE A 779 10.05 -0.58 6.97
N ALA A 780 10.69 0.01 5.96
CA ALA A 780 11.13 1.40 6.03
C ALA A 780 9.95 2.37 6.23
N SER A 781 8.78 2.09 5.66
CA SER A 781 7.57 2.90 5.91
C SER A 781 7.00 2.77 7.33
N VAL A 782 7.31 1.66 8.02
CA VAL A 782 6.96 1.46 9.43
C VAL A 782 8.00 2.14 10.33
N ASP A 783 9.29 2.02 9.99
CA ASP A 783 10.43 2.56 10.76
C ASP A 783 10.59 4.09 10.61
N ASP A 784 10.39 4.65 9.40
CA ASP A 784 10.42 6.10 9.14
C ASP A 784 9.28 6.87 9.84
N ASN A 785 8.19 6.18 10.19
CA ASN A 785 7.11 6.76 10.99
C ASN A 785 7.51 6.94 12.46
N GLU A 786 8.51 6.20 12.96
CA GLU A 786 8.99 6.26 14.34
C GLU A 786 10.20 7.21 14.49
N MET A 787 11.09 7.28 13.50
CA MET A 787 12.27 8.17 13.55
C MET A 787 11.97 9.65 13.34
N ARG A 788 10.84 10.03 12.71
CA ARG A 788 10.46 11.45 12.57
C ARG A 788 9.80 12.05 13.81
N SER A 789 9.42 11.26 14.82
CA SER A 789 8.76 11.79 16.03
C SER A 789 9.73 12.12 17.18
N THR A 790 11.03 11.82 17.06
CA THR A 790 11.99 11.93 18.19
C THR A 790 13.22 12.83 17.94
N ALA A 791 13.33 13.51 16.80
CA ALA A 791 14.44 14.45 16.57
C ALA A 791 14.05 15.90 16.95
N PRO A 792 14.62 16.49 18.02
CA PRO A 792 14.47 17.93 18.28
C PRO A 792 15.24 18.71 17.21
N SER A 793 14.51 19.50 16.44
CA SER A 793 15.06 20.43 15.45
C SER A 793 15.75 21.62 16.13
N ASN A 794 17.03 21.47 16.48
CA ASN A 794 17.90 22.61 16.77
C ASN A 794 18.37 23.25 15.45
N VAL A 795 17.56 24.16 14.93
CA VAL A 795 17.96 25.10 13.88
C VAL A 795 18.64 26.29 14.56
N VAL A 796 19.97 26.27 14.64
CA VAL A 796 20.75 27.47 14.96
C VAL A 796 20.94 28.26 13.66
N VAL A 797 20.25 29.39 13.60
CA VAL A 797 20.48 30.48 12.65
C VAL A 797 21.81 31.15 12.97
N ARG A 798 22.74 31.22 12.01
CA ARG A 798 23.66 32.37 11.94
C ARG A 798 24.09 32.68 10.51
N SER A 799 23.62 33.85 10.07
CA SER A 799 24.00 34.53 8.84
C SER A 799 25.36 35.22 8.99
N ALA A 800 25.92 35.56 7.84
CA ALA A 800 27.27 36.02 7.55
C ALA A 800 27.75 37.29 8.26
N MET A 801 29.06 37.37 8.52
CA MET A 801 29.84 38.61 8.37
C MET A 801 31.35 38.32 8.21
N ASN A 802 31.88 38.79 7.07
CA ASN A 802 33.22 39.30 6.75
C ASN A 802 34.46 38.92 7.59
N GLY A 803 35.55 38.67 6.85
CA GLY A 803 36.73 39.52 6.97
C GLY A 803 38.02 38.86 7.45
N HIS A 804 38.99 38.79 6.53
CA HIS A 804 40.44 38.95 6.71
C HIS A 804 41.13 38.44 8.00
N GLY A 805 42.17 37.62 7.78
CA GLY A 805 43.50 38.01 8.20
C GLY A 805 44.11 37.29 9.40
N SER A 806 45.17 36.54 9.11
CA SER A 806 46.45 36.57 9.82
C SER A 806 46.55 36.10 11.29
N LYS A 807 47.29 34.99 11.42
CA LYS A 807 48.43 34.74 12.33
C LYS A 807 48.24 34.79 13.87
N ASP A 808 48.95 33.82 14.44
CA ASP A 808 49.66 33.82 15.72
C ASP A 808 48.89 33.63 17.04
N CYS A 809 49.13 32.43 17.58
CA CYS A 809 49.84 32.20 18.83
C CYS A 809 49.22 32.67 20.17
N ALA A 810 49.17 31.67 21.07
CA ALA A 810 49.47 31.76 22.50
C ALA A 810 48.33 32.10 23.50
N LYS A 811 47.98 31.04 24.25
CA LYS A 811 48.27 30.90 25.69
C LYS A 811 47.32 31.56 26.72
N ARG A 812 46.77 30.67 27.57
CA ARG A 812 46.29 30.88 28.97
C ARG A 812 45.02 31.75 29.11
N ARG A 813 44.14 31.59 30.10
CA ARG A 813 44.15 30.86 31.37
C ARG A 813 42.68 30.68 31.82
N SER A 814 42.50 29.70 32.70
CA SER A 814 41.36 29.48 33.59
C SER A 814 40.62 30.74 34.03
N TYR A 815 39.28 30.69 33.97
CA TYR A 815 38.41 30.49 35.14
C TYR A 815 37.23 29.63 34.73
#